data_AF-T0P910-F1
#
_entry.id   AF-T0P910-F1
#
_cell.length_a   1.000
_cell.length_b   1.000
_cell.length_c   1.000
_cell.angle_alpha   90.00
_cell.angle_beta   90.00
_cell.angle_gamma   90.00
#
_symmetry.space_group_name_H-M   'P 1'
#
loop_
_entity.id
_entity.type
_entity.pdbx_description
1 polymer ?
#
loop_
_entity_poly.entity_id
_entity_poly.type
_entity_poly.pdbx_seq_one_letter_code
_entity_poly.pdbx_strand_id
1 'polypeptide(L)'
;MFGRKKKEIHNISTEHEKEIHSDESSSNLDLMKENEKRVFNRLQHRLRETEFQGNSLISIIEVISNRVEEQVKLIDKVVEEIDSYSAMAEEVQASSANSAETAYSTLTVINEGSKAVNSTIEAIKHIETSVSSVVNEIDELKTKSSQIDSIINIIKEIAGQTNLLALNASIEAARAGDAGRGFAVVAEEVKKLAQRSNDSAGQISNIINDINKSIGNTVNAMQVSSSKVNEGTTIAEKTNTAFKNVEQAISEMINITNEINNALEVQTSSLDGVISSSREMMESSEKSMTMVESALMNTQFMKASITALLQVSELLDKARKALVINDAESMSPETQLTFGVNNPLKTLDPAMITVMEEIRILSNVHLGLLGSSDSGEVLPAIAKSWYVEDDGVTWIFNLRNDVTFHNGKKVTANDVKNSLERLLSPKVKSPNGWFINAIEGADKFMNGETTSLSGIKVLGDFKLSIKLAFAFSGFLLSLPQACCAILESEALKQGKIVGCGAYIIEDINDEVIKLKAFENYIGGRPYCDKLELVVNKGENLKEFIEGNRDFYLVQGKKEVDGIKETPYFKTMKNYDLLATFYLGFKLKNTSSVYMRKNIRKAISHAINKDRIIKELQGGLASRAKAVIPAGLVGNDYISEYEYNVNKAKELLKKENISFREPLKILCANNVQAILKYVEEDLKAVGIPCEFKIVESKVFASEEAYKYGDMFYYGWYADTLDPSAFIEPLFSPGSVSNLSGYDNKELMSLLNEAKSTANPIKRKALYEQIQRIIHEDIPVIPVLHPQNAVCSKENIFNIRISPLAMVKYDNIIKE
;
A
#
# COMPACT_ATOMS: atom_id res chain seq x y z
N MET A 1 -9.42 72.22 -82.45
CA MET A 1 -9.02 73.54 -81.88
C MET A 1 -9.83 73.78 -80.63
N PHE A 2 -9.14 74.13 -79.56
CA PHE A 2 -9.61 74.31 -78.18
C PHE A 2 -10.69 75.38 -78.00
N GLY A 3 -11.48 75.27 -76.93
CA GLY A 3 -11.84 76.48 -76.16
C GLY A 3 -13.17 76.50 -75.39
N ARG A 4 -13.11 76.13 -74.10
CA ARG A 4 -13.82 76.71 -72.94
C ARG A 4 -15.35 76.91 -72.97
N LYS A 5 -16.05 76.14 -72.12
CA LYS A 5 -16.81 76.61 -70.92
C LYS A 5 -17.65 75.45 -70.37
N LYS A 6 -17.42 75.08 -69.11
CA LYS A 6 -18.49 74.62 -68.20
C LYS A 6 -18.00 74.73 -66.76
N LYS A 7 -18.45 75.81 -66.11
CA LYS A 7 -18.47 75.99 -64.67
C LYS A 7 -19.89 75.64 -64.22
N GLU A 8 -20.00 75.14 -62.99
CA GLU A 8 -21.23 74.96 -62.20
C GLU A 8 -22.10 73.75 -62.57
N ILE A 9 -21.77 72.59 -61.98
CA ILE A 9 -22.66 71.90 -61.04
C ILE A 9 -21.77 71.37 -59.91
N HIS A 10 -21.74 72.10 -58.79
CA HIS A 10 -21.19 71.65 -57.52
C HIS A 10 -22.36 71.47 -56.56
N ASN A 11 -22.21 70.55 -55.62
CA ASN A 11 -23.10 70.24 -54.49
C ASN A 11 -24.33 69.38 -54.83
N ILE A 12 -24.21 68.08 -54.55
CA ILE A 12 -25.22 67.22 -53.88
C ILE A 12 -24.64 65.83 -53.52
N SER A 13 -23.44 65.44 -53.97
CA SER A 13 -22.99 64.03 -53.83
C SER A 13 -21.90 63.72 -52.80
N THR A 14 -21.66 64.53 -51.75
CA THR A 14 -20.56 64.24 -50.79
C THR A 14 -20.91 64.27 -49.30
N GLU A 15 -22.17 64.52 -48.92
CA GLU A 15 -22.60 64.39 -47.51
C GLU A 15 -23.28 63.06 -47.20
N HIS A 16 -23.92 62.39 -48.16
CA HIS A 16 -24.60 61.11 -47.92
C HIS A 16 -23.71 59.85 -47.93
N GLU A 17 -22.47 59.92 -48.41
CA GLU A 17 -21.54 58.76 -48.38
C GLU A 17 -20.71 58.69 -47.09
N LYS A 18 -20.62 59.78 -46.30
CA LYS A 18 -19.88 59.78 -45.02
C LYS A 18 -20.73 59.38 -43.81
N GLU A 19 -22.04 59.61 -43.83
CA GLU A 19 -22.92 59.17 -42.74
C GLU A 19 -23.15 57.65 -42.78
N ILE A 20 -23.29 57.04 -43.97
CA ILE A 20 -23.57 55.59 -44.11
C ILE A 20 -22.37 54.72 -43.67
N HIS A 21 -21.14 55.17 -43.90
CA HIS A 21 -19.94 54.42 -43.47
C HIS A 21 -19.63 54.49 -41.96
N SER A 22 -20.19 55.47 -41.24
CA SER A 22 -20.02 55.58 -39.78
C SER A 22 -20.98 54.69 -38.99
N ASP A 23 -22.16 54.41 -39.54
CA ASP A 23 -23.19 53.57 -38.90
C ASP A 23 -22.94 52.06 -39.12
N GLU A 24 -22.35 51.66 -40.27
CA GLU A 24 -21.95 50.26 -40.48
C GLU A 24 -20.71 49.87 -39.65
N SER A 25 -19.79 50.80 -39.39
CA SER A 25 -18.59 50.53 -38.61
C SER A 25 -18.87 50.44 -37.10
N SER A 26 -19.78 51.27 -36.58
CA SER A 26 -20.26 51.18 -35.19
C SER A 26 -21.07 49.89 -34.96
N SER A 27 -21.96 49.53 -35.89
CA SER A 27 -22.73 48.29 -35.86
C SER A 27 -21.84 47.04 -35.91
N ASN A 28 -20.80 47.04 -36.76
CA ASN A 28 -19.84 45.93 -36.81
C ASN A 28 -19.00 45.83 -35.53
N LEU A 29 -18.58 46.95 -34.95
CA LEU A 29 -17.83 46.96 -33.69
C LEU A 29 -18.67 46.44 -32.52
N ASP A 30 -19.95 46.79 -32.45
CA ASP A 30 -20.87 46.28 -31.43
C ASP A 30 -21.15 44.78 -31.61
N LEU A 31 -21.29 44.31 -32.85
CA LEU A 31 -21.34 42.88 -33.18
C LEU A 31 -20.06 42.15 -32.78
N MET A 32 -18.88 42.74 -32.99
CA MET A 32 -17.60 42.18 -32.55
C MET A 32 -17.51 42.09 -31.03
N LYS A 33 -17.88 43.14 -30.29
CA LYS A 33 -17.91 43.14 -28.82
C LYS A 33 -18.87 42.09 -28.25
N GLU A 34 -20.05 41.94 -28.86
CA GLU A 34 -21.03 40.93 -28.45
C GLU A 34 -20.56 39.51 -28.80
N ASN A 35 -19.94 39.29 -29.97
CA ASN A 35 -19.36 38.01 -30.33
C ASN A 35 -18.18 37.64 -29.42
N GLU A 36 -17.31 38.59 -29.09
CA GLU A 36 -16.22 38.41 -28.13
C GLU A 36 -16.76 38.00 -26.76
N LYS A 37 -17.78 38.71 -26.24
CA LYS A 37 -18.46 38.34 -24.99
C LYS A 37 -19.04 36.92 -25.04
N ARG A 38 -19.62 36.51 -26.17
CA ARG A 38 -20.13 35.14 -26.36
C ARG A 38 -19.01 34.10 -26.38
N VAL A 39 -17.89 34.38 -27.07
CA VAL A 39 -16.71 33.50 -27.09
C VAL A 39 -16.15 33.34 -25.68
N PHE A 40 -16.04 34.44 -24.95
CA PHE A 40 -15.53 34.45 -23.59
C PHE A 40 -16.42 33.65 -22.62
N ASN A 41 -17.74 33.88 -22.65
CA ASN A 41 -18.69 33.12 -21.85
C ASN A 41 -18.65 31.62 -22.19
N ARG A 42 -18.51 31.28 -23.48
CA ARG A 42 -18.32 29.89 -23.92
C ARG A 42 -17.02 29.29 -23.39
N LEU A 43 -15.92 30.05 -23.42
CA LEU A 43 -14.62 29.61 -22.87
C LEU A 43 -14.71 29.35 -21.36
N GLN A 44 -15.28 30.28 -20.59
CA GLN A 44 -15.49 30.08 -19.15
C GLN A 44 -16.35 28.86 -18.85
N HIS A 45 -17.44 28.68 -19.61
CA HIS A 45 -18.30 27.51 -19.44
C HIS A 45 -17.54 26.21 -19.71
N ARG A 46 -16.78 26.14 -20.82
CA ARG A 46 -15.95 24.98 -21.15
C ARG A 46 -14.88 24.71 -20.10
N LEU A 47 -14.20 25.73 -19.60
CA LEU A 47 -13.20 25.57 -18.55
C LEU A 47 -13.80 25.03 -17.25
N ARG A 48 -14.98 25.52 -16.84
CA ARG A 48 -15.71 24.98 -15.67
C ARG A 48 -16.20 23.55 -15.89
N GLU A 49 -16.67 23.20 -17.09
CA GLU A 49 -17.00 21.81 -17.43
C GLU A 49 -15.77 20.90 -17.30
N THR A 50 -14.62 21.32 -17.82
CA THR A 50 -13.36 20.54 -17.70
C THR A 50 -12.89 20.46 -16.24
N GLU A 51 -13.06 21.51 -15.44
CA GLU A 51 -12.76 21.49 -14.00
C GLU A 51 -13.63 20.45 -13.27
N PHE A 52 -14.93 20.42 -13.56
CA PHE A 52 -15.86 19.44 -13.00
C PHE A 52 -15.48 18.00 -13.41
N GLN A 53 -15.11 17.78 -14.68
CA GLN A 53 -14.60 16.50 -15.14
C GLN A 53 -13.30 16.09 -14.44
N GLY A 54 -12.38 17.04 -14.23
CA GLY A 54 -11.15 16.81 -13.47
C GLY A 54 -11.43 16.39 -12.03
N ASN A 55 -12.34 17.07 -11.33
CA ASN A 55 -12.75 16.69 -9.97
C ASN A 55 -13.44 15.31 -9.93
N SER A 56 -14.25 14.99 -10.94
CA SER A 56 -14.87 13.66 -11.07
C SER A 56 -13.82 12.57 -11.25
N LEU A 57 -12.78 12.85 -12.04
CA LEU A 57 -11.69 11.91 -12.29
C LEU A 57 -10.83 11.68 -11.02
N ILE A 58 -10.58 12.72 -10.22
CA ILE A 58 -9.96 12.57 -8.89
C ILE A 58 -10.78 11.62 -8.01
N SER A 59 -12.10 11.81 -7.94
CA SER A 59 -12.98 10.92 -7.13
C SER A 59 -12.98 9.47 -7.62
N ILE A 60 -12.98 9.25 -8.94
CA ILE A 60 -12.87 7.90 -9.51
C ILE A 60 -11.53 7.26 -9.15
N ILE A 61 -10.42 8.01 -9.24
CA ILE A 61 -9.09 7.51 -8.89
C ILE A 61 -9.01 7.15 -7.40
N GLU A 62 -9.62 7.93 -6.51
CA GLU A 62 -9.72 7.57 -5.08
C GLU A 62 -10.47 6.25 -4.86
N VAL A 63 -11.57 6.03 -5.59
CA VAL A 63 -12.31 4.75 -5.54
C VAL A 63 -11.45 3.59 -6.05
N ILE A 64 -10.69 3.78 -7.13
CA ILE A 64 -9.78 2.75 -7.64
C ILE A 64 -8.67 2.45 -6.62
N SER A 65 -8.08 3.48 -6.00
CA SER A 65 -7.07 3.33 -4.95
C SER A 65 -7.57 2.46 -3.80
N ASN A 66 -8.80 2.70 -3.33
CA ASN A 66 -9.42 1.91 -2.26
C ASN A 66 -9.66 0.45 -2.68
N ARG A 67 -10.09 0.22 -3.93
CA ARG A 67 -10.32 -1.12 -4.47
C ARG A 67 -9.03 -1.92 -4.62
N VAL A 68 -7.95 -1.29 -5.06
CA VAL A 68 -6.62 -1.94 -5.16
C VAL A 68 -6.13 -2.34 -3.76
N GLU A 69 -6.32 -1.48 -2.75
CA GLU A 69 -5.95 -1.82 -1.37
C GLU A 69 -6.80 -2.96 -0.79
N GLU A 70 -8.11 -2.97 -1.06
CA GLU A 70 -8.99 -4.07 -0.68
C GLU A 70 -8.58 -5.38 -1.38
N GLN A 71 -8.18 -5.31 -2.65
CA GLN A 71 -7.69 -6.45 -3.39
C GLN A 71 -6.42 -7.06 -2.77
N VAL A 72 -5.45 -6.24 -2.36
CA VAL A 72 -4.25 -6.72 -1.65
C VAL A 72 -4.63 -7.45 -0.35
N LYS A 73 -5.55 -6.88 0.44
CA LYS A 73 -6.04 -7.53 1.67
C LYS A 73 -6.75 -8.87 1.42
N LEU A 74 -7.45 -9.01 0.30
CA LEU A 74 -8.07 -10.27 -0.08
C LEU A 74 -7.04 -11.31 -0.55
N ILE A 75 -5.99 -10.87 -1.25
CA ILE A 75 -4.88 -11.75 -1.66
C ILE A 75 -4.19 -12.33 -0.43
N ASP A 76 -3.89 -11.50 0.58
CA ASP A 76 -3.27 -11.97 1.83
C ASP A 76 -4.13 -13.05 2.51
N LYS A 77 -5.46 -12.88 2.54
CA LYS A 77 -6.38 -13.89 3.07
C LYS A 77 -6.37 -15.19 2.27
N VAL A 78 -6.28 -15.13 0.95
CA VAL A 78 -6.17 -16.32 0.09
C VAL A 78 -4.89 -17.08 0.41
N VAL A 79 -3.77 -16.38 0.63
CA VAL A 79 -2.51 -17.00 1.02
C VAL A 79 -2.63 -17.68 2.40
N GLU A 80 -3.23 -17.01 3.38
CA GLU A 80 -3.50 -17.61 4.70
C GLU A 80 -4.40 -18.87 4.61
N GLU A 81 -5.42 -18.86 3.75
CA GLU A 81 -6.28 -20.04 3.53
C GLU A 81 -5.50 -21.20 2.88
N ILE A 82 -4.60 -20.93 1.94
CA ILE A 82 -3.76 -21.95 1.29
C ILE A 82 -2.85 -22.65 2.31
N ASP A 83 -2.26 -21.91 3.25
CA ASP A 83 -1.44 -22.51 4.30
C ASP A 83 -2.24 -23.52 5.13
N SER A 84 -3.51 -23.20 5.44
CA SER A 84 -4.41 -24.13 6.11
C SER A 84 -4.77 -25.34 5.24
N TYR A 85 -4.94 -25.17 3.93
CA TYR A 85 -5.22 -26.28 3.00
C TYR A 85 -4.03 -27.23 2.85
N SER A 86 -2.81 -26.70 2.80
CA SER A 86 -1.58 -27.50 2.76
C SER A 86 -1.45 -28.37 4.01
N ALA A 87 -1.72 -27.80 5.19
CA ALA A 87 -1.71 -28.57 6.44
C ALA A 87 -2.76 -29.70 6.44
N MET A 88 -3.98 -29.44 5.92
CA MET A 88 -5.00 -30.48 5.78
C MET A 88 -4.59 -31.56 4.77
N ALA A 89 -3.95 -31.21 3.66
CA ALA A 89 -3.48 -32.17 2.68
C ALA A 89 -2.43 -33.12 3.26
N GLU A 90 -1.48 -32.60 4.06
CA GLU A 90 -0.49 -33.41 4.79
C GLU A 90 -1.15 -34.37 5.79
N GLU A 91 -2.18 -33.91 6.51
CA GLU A 91 -2.94 -34.74 7.46
C GLU A 91 -3.66 -35.90 6.76
N VAL A 92 -4.34 -35.62 5.64
CA VAL A 92 -5.02 -36.64 4.84
C VAL A 92 -4.01 -37.63 4.25
N GLN A 93 -2.84 -37.15 3.80
CA GLN A 93 -1.77 -38.01 3.31
C GLN A 93 -1.27 -38.98 4.39
N ALA A 94 -1.05 -38.50 5.61
CA ALA A 94 -0.66 -39.34 6.74
C ALA A 94 -1.74 -40.38 7.08
N SER A 95 -3.02 -39.98 7.09
CA SER A 95 -4.15 -40.89 7.33
C SER A 95 -4.31 -41.94 6.23
N SER A 96 -4.10 -41.55 4.97
CA SER A 96 -4.13 -42.43 3.81
C SER A 96 -3.02 -43.48 3.88
N ALA A 97 -1.78 -43.06 4.21
CA ALA A 97 -0.65 -43.96 4.39
C ALA A 97 -0.91 -45.01 5.49
N ASN A 98 -1.46 -44.58 6.63
CA ASN A 98 -1.83 -45.48 7.73
C ASN A 98 -2.95 -46.47 7.33
N SER A 99 -3.91 -46.02 6.51
CA SER A 99 -4.99 -46.86 5.98
C SER A 99 -4.44 -47.93 5.02
N ALA A 100 -3.49 -47.57 4.15
CA ALA A 100 -2.80 -48.52 3.28
C ALA A 100 -2.06 -49.58 4.09
N GLU A 101 -1.30 -49.19 5.11
CA GLU A 101 -0.58 -50.11 5.98
C GLU A 101 -1.53 -51.11 6.67
N THR A 102 -2.65 -50.60 7.22
CA THR A 102 -3.68 -51.44 7.85
C THR A 102 -4.32 -52.41 6.86
N ALA A 103 -4.59 -51.97 5.64
CA ALA A 103 -5.13 -52.81 4.58
C ALA A 103 -4.17 -53.95 4.21
N TYR A 104 -2.87 -53.68 4.04
CA TYR A 104 -1.86 -54.71 3.77
C TYR A 104 -1.72 -55.71 4.92
N SER A 105 -1.75 -55.24 6.17
CA SER A 105 -1.71 -56.13 7.34
C SER A 105 -2.94 -57.05 7.37
N THR A 106 -4.12 -56.50 7.11
CA THR A 106 -5.38 -57.25 7.05
C THR A 106 -5.37 -58.30 5.94
N LEU A 107 -4.87 -57.95 4.75
CA LEU A 107 -4.71 -58.89 3.64
C LEU A 107 -3.80 -60.07 3.99
N THR A 108 -2.74 -59.81 4.76
CA THR A 108 -1.83 -60.86 5.26
C THR A 108 -2.59 -61.83 6.18
N VAL A 109 -3.34 -61.30 7.15
CA VAL A 109 -4.16 -62.12 8.07
C VAL A 109 -5.24 -62.93 7.33
N ILE A 110 -5.89 -62.35 6.32
CA ILE A 110 -6.89 -63.05 5.50
C ILE A 110 -6.24 -64.20 4.72
N ASN A 111 -5.07 -63.99 4.15
CA ASN A 111 -4.34 -65.03 3.43
C ASN A 111 -3.95 -66.20 4.34
N GLU A 112 -3.52 -65.92 5.57
CA GLU A 112 -3.26 -66.95 6.58
C GLU A 112 -4.55 -67.68 7.00
N GLY A 113 -5.64 -66.94 7.21
CA GLY A 113 -6.96 -67.51 7.52
C GLY A 113 -7.49 -68.42 6.41
N SER A 114 -7.40 -67.99 5.15
CA SER A 114 -7.77 -68.76 3.97
C SER A 114 -6.95 -70.06 3.86
N LYS A 115 -5.64 -70.00 4.09
CA LYS A 115 -4.79 -71.20 4.16
C LYS A 115 -5.25 -72.17 5.25
N ALA A 116 -5.52 -71.68 6.45
CA ALA A 116 -5.98 -72.51 7.57
C ALA A 116 -7.34 -73.19 7.27
N VAL A 117 -8.27 -72.48 6.63
CA VAL A 117 -9.55 -73.05 6.21
C VAL A 117 -9.37 -74.10 5.11
N ASN A 118 -8.51 -73.85 4.11
CA ASN A 118 -8.22 -74.84 3.07
C ASN A 118 -7.62 -76.12 3.66
N SER A 119 -6.67 -76.01 4.59
CA SER A 119 -6.14 -77.18 5.32
C SER A 119 -7.23 -77.91 6.13
N THR A 120 -8.21 -77.18 6.67
CA THR A 120 -9.36 -77.78 7.36
C THR A 120 -10.25 -78.56 6.37
N ILE A 121 -10.52 -78.01 5.18
CA ILE A 121 -11.28 -78.70 4.12
C ILE A 121 -10.57 -80.00 3.71
N GLU A 122 -9.25 -79.97 3.53
CA GLU A 122 -8.46 -81.18 3.22
C GLU A 122 -8.55 -82.22 4.33
N ALA A 123 -8.43 -81.82 5.60
CA ALA A 123 -8.59 -82.71 6.74
C ALA A 123 -9.98 -83.35 6.79
N ILE A 124 -11.04 -82.58 6.51
CA ILE A 124 -12.41 -83.09 6.47
C ILE A 124 -12.61 -84.09 5.32
N LYS A 125 -11.99 -83.88 4.14
CA LYS A 125 -12.00 -84.86 3.03
C LYS A 125 -11.33 -86.18 3.40
N HIS A 126 -10.25 -86.13 4.19
CA HIS A 126 -9.64 -87.34 4.73
C HIS A 126 -10.58 -88.09 5.69
N ILE A 127 -11.33 -87.36 6.52
CA ILE A 127 -12.37 -87.95 7.38
C ILE A 127 -13.50 -88.56 6.54
N GLU A 128 -13.97 -87.87 5.50
CA GLU A 128 -14.99 -88.38 4.57
C GLU A 128 -14.57 -89.72 3.94
N THR A 129 -13.33 -89.79 3.45
CA THR A 129 -12.74 -91.01 2.88
C THR A 129 -12.68 -92.12 3.90
N SER A 130 -12.29 -91.81 5.14
CA SER A 130 -12.20 -92.78 6.24
C SER A 130 -13.58 -93.32 6.64
N VAL A 131 -14.58 -92.46 6.75
CA VAL A 131 -15.98 -92.86 7.03
C VAL A 131 -16.50 -93.77 5.91
N SER A 132 -16.24 -93.43 4.65
CA SER A 132 -16.61 -94.25 3.50
C SER A 132 -15.95 -95.64 3.53
N SER A 133 -14.67 -95.71 3.88
CA SER A 133 -13.95 -97.00 4.05
C SER A 133 -14.57 -97.86 5.14
N VAL A 134 -14.91 -97.27 6.30
CA VAL A 134 -15.54 -98.00 7.40
C VAL A 134 -16.93 -98.53 7.02
N VAL A 135 -17.71 -97.76 6.24
CA VAL A 135 -19.00 -98.23 5.71
C VAL A 135 -18.82 -99.46 4.82
N ASN A 136 -17.81 -99.47 3.95
CA ASN A 136 -17.52 -100.61 3.07
C ASN A 136 -17.10 -101.86 3.87
N GLU A 137 -16.23 -101.72 4.87
CA GLU A 137 -15.81 -102.84 5.73
C GLU A 137 -16.98 -103.43 6.53
N ILE A 138 -17.89 -102.57 7.01
CA ILE A 138 -19.09 -103.02 7.72
C ILE A 138 -20.06 -103.75 6.79
N ASP A 139 -20.18 -103.35 5.52
CA ASP A 139 -21.03 -104.03 4.55
C ASP A 139 -20.46 -105.42 4.16
N GLU A 140 -19.13 -105.54 4.09
CA GLU A 140 -18.47 -106.84 3.95
C GLU A 140 -18.73 -107.73 5.18
N LEU A 141 -18.64 -107.16 6.39
CA LEU A 141 -18.94 -107.86 7.64
C LEU A 141 -20.41 -108.32 7.69
N LYS A 142 -21.34 -107.49 7.23
CA LYS A 142 -22.77 -107.84 7.09
C LYS A 142 -22.98 -109.04 6.17
N THR A 143 -22.27 -109.07 5.04
CA THR A 143 -22.31 -110.18 4.08
C THR A 143 -21.78 -111.47 4.72
N LYS A 144 -20.63 -111.41 5.39
CA LYS A 144 -20.05 -112.57 6.11
C LYS A 144 -20.95 -113.05 7.24
N SER A 145 -21.58 -112.15 8.00
CA SER A 145 -22.51 -112.50 9.06
C SER A 145 -23.76 -113.21 8.52
N SER A 146 -24.30 -112.74 7.38
CA SER A 146 -25.42 -113.41 6.69
C SER A 146 -25.04 -114.81 6.16
N GLN A 147 -23.80 -114.99 5.69
CA GLN A 147 -23.30 -116.31 5.29
C GLN A 147 -23.22 -117.27 6.49
N ILE A 148 -22.75 -116.78 7.64
CA ILE A 148 -22.70 -117.58 8.88
C ILE A 148 -24.12 -117.97 9.30
N ASP A 149 -25.10 -117.06 9.23
CA ASP A 149 -26.50 -117.39 9.55
C ASP A 149 -27.04 -118.52 8.67
N SER A 150 -26.73 -118.50 7.37
CA SER A 150 -27.08 -119.58 6.43
C SER A 150 -26.44 -120.92 6.81
N ILE A 151 -25.14 -120.92 7.17
CA ILE A 151 -24.43 -122.11 7.63
C ILE A 151 -25.07 -122.66 8.93
N ILE A 152 -25.44 -121.78 9.85
CA ILE A 152 -26.08 -122.16 11.11
C ILE A 152 -27.44 -122.82 10.86
N ASN A 153 -28.21 -122.34 9.88
CA ASN A 153 -29.46 -122.99 9.48
C ASN A 153 -29.22 -124.39 8.89
N ILE A 154 -28.20 -124.57 8.05
CA ILE A 154 -27.80 -125.90 7.57
C ILE A 154 -27.39 -126.81 8.74
N ILE A 155 -26.65 -126.30 9.73
CA ILE A 155 -26.26 -127.09 10.91
C ILE A 155 -27.49 -127.50 11.72
N LYS A 156 -28.47 -126.61 11.90
CA LYS A 156 -29.76 -126.95 12.55
C LYS A 156 -30.51 -128.04 11.77
N GLU A 157 -30.54 -127.96 10.45
CA GLU A 157 -31.15 -128.99 9.59
C GLU A 157 -30.43 -130.33 9.70
N ILE A 158 -29.10 -130.34 9.62
CA ILE A 158 -28.28 -131.56 9.77
C ILE A 158 -28.46 -132.15 11.17
N ALA A 159 -28.43 -131.32 12.21
CA ALA A 159 -28.68 -131.75 13.58
C ALA A 159 -30.09 -132.34 13.72
N GLY A 160 -31.10 -131.72 13.10
CA GLY A 160 -32.47 -132.26 13.05
C GLY A 160 -32.56 -133.62 12.34
N GLN A 161 -31.93 -133.76 11.17
CA GLN A 161 -31.88 -135.03 10.43
C GLN A 161 -31.09 -136.10 11.17
N THR A 162 -29.98 -135.74 11.80
CA THR A 162 -29.13 -136.65 12.59
C THR A 162 -29.88 -137.12 13.83
N ASN A 163 -30.65 -136.24 14.48
CA ASN A 163 -31.53 -136.59 15.59
C ASN A 163 -32.64 -137.57 15.14
N LEU A 164 -33.22 -137.39 13.94
CA LEU A 164 -34.19 -138.31 13.34
C LEU A 164 -33.58 -139.66 12.96
N LEU A 165 -32.39 -139.67 12.37
CA LEU A 165 -31.66 -140.89 12.04
C LEU A 165 -31.25 -141.67 13.29
N ALA A 166 -30.79 -140.95 14.33
CA ALA A 166 -30.49 -141.53 15.63
C ALA A 166 -31.75 -142.09 16.30
N LEU A 167 -32.89 -141.42 16.19
CA LEU A 167 -34.17 -141.93 16.67
C LEU A 167 -34.58 -143.22 15.94
N ASN A 168 -34.47 -143.24 14.61
CA ASN A 168 -34.76 -144.43 13.80
C ASN A 168 -33.79 -145.58 14.13
N ALA A 169 -32.50 -145.29 14.33
CA ALA A 169 -31.51 -146.26 14.76
C ALA A 169 -31.78 -146.81 16.17
N SER A 170 -32.22 -145.96 17.11
CA SER A 170 -32.65 -146.39 18.45
C SER A 170 -33.90 -147.30 18.39
N ILE A 171 -34.86 -147.00 17.49
CA ILE A 171 -36.04 -147.84 17.27
C ILE A 171 -35.63 -149.21 16.70
N GLU A 172 -34.75 -149.24 15.70
CA GLU A 172 -34.35 -150.50 15.06
C GLU A 172 -33.42 -151.33 15.97
N ALA A 173 -32.59 -150.68 16.79
CA ALA A 173 -31.81 -151.33 17.85
C ALA A 173 -32.71 -151.95 18.93
N ALA A 174 -33.84 -151.32 19.27
CA ALA A 174 -34.84 -151.90 20.17
C ALA A 174 -35.57 -153.10 19.54
N ARG A 175 -35.75 -153.10 18.21
CA ARG A 175 -36.37 -154.19 17.43
C ARG A 175 -35.49 -155.44 17.31
N ALA A 176 -34.17 -155.28 17.29
CA ALA A 176 -33.21 -156.38 17.16
C ALA A 176 -32.97 -157.19 18.46
N GLY A 177 -33.65 -156.86 19.57
CA GLY A 177 -33.57 -157.61 20.83
C GLY A 177 -32.15 -157.67 21.42
N ASP A 178 -31.74 -158.83 21.95
CA ASP A 178 -30.45 -158.98 22.65
C ASP A 178 -29.22 -158.71 21.77
N ALA A 179 -29.32 -158.80 20.45
CA ALA A 179 -28.24 -158.46 19.51
C ALA A 179 -28.06 -156.94 19.28
N GLY A 180 -29.05 -156.11 19.64
CA GLY A 180 -29.09 -154.66 19.37
C GLY A 180 -28.60 -153.75 20.49
N ARG A 181 -28.33 -154.26 21.71
CA ARG A 181 -28.00 -153.43 22.89
C ARG A 181 -26.81 -152.48 22.68
N GLY A 182 -25.76 -152.93 22.00
CA GLY A 182 -24.59 -152.09 21.71
C GLY A 182 -24.92 -150.92 20.76
N PHE A 183 -25.80 -151.16 19.78
CA PHE A 183 -26.26 -150.14 18.83
C PHE A 183 -27.20 -149.12 19.47
N ALA A 184 -28.04 -149.53 20.42
CA ALA A 184 -28.96 -148.62 21.12
C ALA A 184 -28.21 -147.54 21.93
N VAL A 185 -27.08 -147.91 22.56
CA VAL A 185 -26.25 -146.95 23.31
C VAL A 185 -25.62 -145.92 22.37
N VAL A 186 -25.11 -146.36 21.21
CA VAL A 186 -24.54 -145.45 20.20
C VAL A 186 -25.63 -144.53 19.64
N ALA A 187 -26.81 -145.04 19.32
CA ALA A 187 -27.91 -144.25 18.78
C ALA A 187 -28.43 -143.19 19.77
N GLU A 188 -28.57 -143.51 21.06
CA GLU A 188 -28.94 -142.52 22.08
C GLU A 188 -27.84 -141.45 22.27
N GLU A 189 -26.57 -141.82 22.16
CA GLU A 189 -25.46 -140.86 22.24
C GLU A 189 -25.38 -139.96 21.00
N VAL A 190 -25.65 -140.48 19.79
CA VAL A 190 -25.78 -139.68 18.56
C VAL A 190 -26.98 -138.73 18.66
N LYS A 191 -28.10 -139.17 19.24
CA LYS A 191 -29.28 -138.34 19.47
C LYS A 191 -28.97 -137.17 20.41
N LYS A 192 -28.32 -137.43 21.55
CA LYS A 192 -27.87 -136.38 22.48
C LYS A 192 -26.86 -135.44 21.83
N LEU A 193 -25.94 -135.94 21.02
CA LEU A 193 -24.97 -135.12 20.30
C LEU A 193 -25.67 -134.22 19.27
N ALA A 194 -26.63 -134.76 18.51
CA ALA A 194 -27.44 -134.00 17.57
C ALA A 194 -28.28 -132.92 18.26
N GLN A 195 -28.88 -133.21 19.41
CA GLN A 195 -29.61 -132.22 20.20
C GLN A 195 -28.70 -131.13 20.76
N ARG A 196 -27.52 -131.49 21.30
CA ARG A 196 -26.49 -130.51 21.72
C ARG A 196 -26.01 -129.65 20.55
N SER A 197 -25.82 -130.22 19.36
CA SER A 197 -25.46 -129.48 18.15
C SER A 197 -26.55 -128.51 17.72
N ASN A 198 -27.82 -128.90 17.81
CA ASN A 198 -28.96 -128.02 17.51
C ASN A 198 -29.06 -126.87 18.52
N ASP A 199 -28.92 -127.15 19.81
CA ASP A 199 -28.95 -126.15 20.88
C ASP A 199 -27.77 -125.16 20.74
N SER A 200 -26.57 -125.67 20.42
CA SER A 200 -25.37 -124.85 20.17
C SER A 200 -25.53 -123.98 18.92
N ALA A 201 -26.10 -124.52 17.84
CA ALA A 201 -26.44 -123.76 16.64
C ALA A 201 -27.52 -122.69 16.93
N GLY A 202 -28.47 -122.98 17.83
CA GLY A 202 -29.43 -122.00 18.34
C GLY A 202 -28.75 -120.84 19.09
N GLN A 203 -27.80 -121.13 19.97
CA GLN A 203 -27.03 -120.11 20.69
C GLN A 203 -26.20 -119.24 19.73
N ILE A 204 -25.53 -119.85 18.74
CA ILE A 204 -24.76 -119.09 17.73
C ILE A 204 -25.68 -118.23 16.87
N SER A 205 -26.87 -118.74 16.49
CA SER A 205 -27.89 -117.97 15.75
C SER A 205 -28.31 -116.71 16.51
N ASN A 206 -28.48 -116.78 17.83
CA ASN A 206 -28.77 -115.60 18.66
C ASN A 206 -27.61 -114.60 18.67
N ILE A 207 -26.36 -115.07 18.81
CA ILE A 207 -25.16 -114.20 18.74
C ILE A 207 -25.06 -113.50 17.38
N ILE A 208 -25.35 -114.22 16.28
CA ILE A 208 -25.36 -113.66 14.93
C ILE A 208 -26.45 -112.61 14.76
N ASN A 209 -27.64 -112.83 15.34
CA ASN A 209 -28.70 -111.81 15.36
C ASN A 209 -28.27 -110.53 16.11
N ASP A 210 -27.60 -110.66 17.25
CA ASP A 210 -27.07 -109.51 17.99
C ASP A 210 -25.94 -108.79 17.23
N ILE A 211 -25.08 -109.53 16.52
CA ILE A 211 -24.07 -108.97 15.62
C ILE A 211 -24.75 -108.21 14.47
N ASN A 212 -25.77 -108.77 13.82
CA ASN A 212 -26.51 -108.10 12.75
C ASN A 212 -27.20 -106.82 13.24
N LYS A 213 -27.78 -106.84 14.45
CA LYS A 213 -28.34 -105.65 15.08
C LYS A 213 -27.27 -104.59 15.35
N SER A 214 -26.11 -104.99 15.85
CA SER A 214 -24.97 -104.10 16.10
C SER A 214 -24.42 -103.50 14.79
N ILE A 215 -24.29 -104.30 13.74
CA ILE A 215 -23.93 -103.85 12.38
C ILE A 215 -24.92 -102.78 11.90
N GLY A 216 -26.23 -103.02 12.03
CA GLY A 216 -27.26 -102.05 11.67
C GLY A 216 -27.13 -100.71 12.42
N ASN A 217 -26.87 -100.75 13.73
CA ASN A 217 -26.63 -99.55 14.52
C ASN A 217 -25.36 -98.80 14.07
N THR A 218 -24.27 -99.52 13.77
CA THR A 218 -23.02 -98.91 13.31
C THR A 218 -23.17 -98.28 11.93
N VAL A 219 -23.90 -98.91 10.99
CA VAL A 219 -24.23 -98.31 9.69
C VAL A 219 -25.01 -97.00 9.87
N ASN A 220 -26.03 -96.99 10.73
CA ASN A 220 -26.80 -95.78 11.02
C ASN A 220 -25.92 -94.67 11.61
N ALA A 221 -25.04 -95.00 12.57
CA ALA A 221 -24.10 -94.06 13.15
C ALA A 221 -23.12 -93.49 12.10
N MET A 222 -22.63 -94.31 11.18
CA MET A 222 -21.75 -93.88 10.10
C MET A 222 -22.46 -93.00 9.07
N GLN A 223 -23.75 -93.25 8.78
CA GLN A 223 -24.56 -92.36 7.94
C GLN A 223 -24.73 -90.98 8.58
N VAL A 224 -24.99 -90.92 9.89
CA VAL A 224 -25.05 -89.65 10.64
C VAL A 224 -23.70 -88.95 10.60
N SER A 225 -22.59 -89.67 10.82
CA SER A 225 -21.24 -89.11 10.75
C SER A 225 -20.91 -88.58 9.35
N SER A 226 -21.27 -89.30 8.28
CA SER A 226 -21.12 -88.85 6.89
C SER A 226 -21.90 -87.56 6.63
N SER A 227 -23.15 -87.47 7.12
CA SER A 227 -23.93 -86.23 7.02
C SER A 227 -23.28 -85.07 7.76
N LYS A 228 -22.69 -85.30 8.94
CA LYS A 228 -22.02 -84.26 9.73
C LYS A 228 -20.70 -83.82 9.11
N VAL A 229 -19.96 -84.73 8.49
CA VAL A 229 -18.77 -84.41 7.70
C VAL A 229 -19.13 -83.50 6.53
N ASN A 230 -20.20 -83.82 5.78
CA ASN A 230 -20.69 -82.98 4.68
C ASN A 230 -21.13 -81.58 5.15
N GLU A 231 -21.82 -81.50 6.29
CA GLU A 231 -22.18 -80.22 6.93
C GLU A 231 -20.92 -79.40 7.28
N GLY A 232 -19.91 -80.05 7.87
CA GLY A 232 -18.62 -79.42 8.19
C GLY A 232 -17.87 -78.90 6.96
N THR A 233 -17.82 -79.69 5.87
CA THR A 233 -17.25 -79.26 4.58
C THR A 233 -17.97 -78.02 4.07
N THR A 234 -19.30 -78.02 4.08
CA THR A 234 -20.12 -76.89 3.61
C THR A 234 -19.86 -75.62 4.41
N ILE A 235 -19.72 -75.72 5.73
CA ILE A 235 -19.42 -74.59 6.61
C ILE A 235 -18.01 -74.05 6.32
N ALA A 236 -17.02 -74.93 6.18
CA ALA A 236 -15.64 -74.52 5.88
C ALA A 236 -15.54 -73.82 4.50
N GLU A 237 -16.23 -74.35 3.48
CA GLU A 237 -16.32 -73.71 2.17
C GLU A 237 -16.96 -72.33 2.22
N LYS A 238 -18.07 -72.16 2.97
CA LYS A 238 -18.69 -70.84 3.19
C LYS A 238 -17.76 -69.86 3.88
N THR A 239 -16.99 -70.30 4.88
CA THR A 239 -15.99 -69.47 5.54
C THR A 239 -14.88 -69.05 4.58
N ASN A 240 -14.44 -69.95 3.70
CA ASN A 240 -13.45 -69.64 2.66
C ASN A 240 -13.99 -68.59 1.66
N THR A 241 -15.26 -68.70 1.26
CA THR A 241 -15.93 -67.68 0.45
C THR A 241 -16.02 -66.33 1.19
N ALA A 242 -16.31 -66.33 2.49
CA ALA A 242 -16.32 -65.10 3.28
C ALA A 242 -14.94 -64.44 3.28
N PHE A 243 -13.85 -65.19 3.49
CA PHE A 243 -12.49 -64.65 3.40
C PHE A 243 -12.17 -64.05 2.02
N LYS A 244 -12.57 -64.71 0.92
CA LYS A 244 -12.42 -64.15 -0.43
C LYS A 244 -13.16 -62.83 -0.63
N ASN A 245 -14.36 -62.69 -0.05
CA ASN A 245 -15.10 -61.43 -0.12
C ASN A 245 -14.39 -60.31 0.65
N VAL A 246 -13.80 -60.62 1.82
CA VAL A 246 -13.00 -59.63 2.57
C VAL A 246 -11.70 -59.29 1.83
N GLU A 247 -11.03 -60.27 1.22
CA GLU A 247 -9.85 -60.06 0.37
C GLU A 247 -10.15 -59.08 -0.77
N GLN A 248 -11.30 -59.24 -1.43
CA GLN A 248 -11.76 -58.32 -2.47
C GLN A 248 -12.00 -56.91 -1.90
N ALA A 249 -12.74 -56.79 -0.79
CA ALA A 249 -13.03 -55.49 -0.17
C ALA A 249 -11.76 -54.74 0.27
N ILE A 250 -10.76 -55.45 0.79
CA ILE A 250 -9.45 -54.87 1.15
C ILE A 250 -8.66 -54.48 -0.10
N SER A 251 -8.74 -55.26 -1.18
CA SER A 251 -8.11 -54.89 -2.46
C SER A 251 -8.73 -53.62 -3.04
N GLU A 252 -10.05 -53.46 -2.94
CA GLU A 252 -10.76 -52.23 -3.31
C GLU A 252 -10.33 -51.05 -2.43
N MET A 253 -10.17 -51.26 -1.11
CA MET A 253 -9.66 -50.23 -0.19
C MET A 253 -8.25 -49.75 -0.56
N ILE A 254 -7.35 -50.65 -0.95
CA ILE A 254 -5.99 -50.30 -1.42
C ILE A 254 -6.09 -49.42 -2.68
N ASN A 255 -6.95 -49.77 -3.63
CA ASN A 255 -7.15 -48.97 -4.84
C ASN A 255 -7.66 -47.57 -4.53
N ILE A 256 -8.68 -47.44 -3.67
CA ILE A 256 -9.21 -46.14 -3.23
C ILE A 256 -8.13 -45.32 -2.54
N THR A 257 -7.29 -45.94 -1.70
CA THR A 257 -6.20 -45.25 -1.00
C THR A 257 -5.16 -44.69 -1.99
N ASN A 258 -4.84 -45.45 -3.03
CA ASN A 258 -3.98 -44.98 -4.11
C ASN A 258 -4.61 -43.84 -4.92
N GLU A 259 -5.91 -43.90 -5.19
CA GLU A 259 -6.64 -42.80 -5.85
C GLU A 259 -6.61 -41.53 -4.99
N ILE A 260 -6.80 -41.64 -3.67
CA ILE A 260 -6.68 -40.52 -2.73
C ILE A 260 -5.26 -39.92 -2.80
N ASN A 261 -4.21 -40.75 -2.77
CA ASN A 261 -2.84 -40.25 -2.84
C ASN A 261 -2.54 -39.52 -4.16
N ASN A 262 -3.01 -40.04 -5.29
CA ASN A 262 -2.86 -39.37 -6.58
C ASN A 262 -3.65 -38.05 -6.63
N ALA A 263 -4.86 -38.02 -6.06
CA ALA A 263 -5.66 -36.79 -5.97
C ALA A 263 -4.98 -35.73 -5.10
N LEU A 264 -4.35 -36.15 -3.99
CA LEU A 264 -3.56 -35.25 -3.13
C LEU A 264 -2.36 -34.67 -3.87
N GLU A 265 -1.63 -35.47 -4.67
CA GLU A 265 -0.51 -34.97 -5.47
C GLU A 265 -0.96 -33.88 -6.46
N VAL A 266 -2.07 -34.11 -7.16
CA VAL A 266 -2.67 -33.12 -8.07
C VAL A 266 -3.16 -31.88 -7.30
N GLN A 267 -3.73 -32.06 -6.11
CA GLN A 267 -4.22 -30.98 -5.27
C GLN A 267 -3.07 -30.09 -4.78
N THR A 268 -1.97 -30.67 -4.28
CA THR A 268 -0.78 -29.92 -3.86
C THR A 268 -0.17 -29.14 -5.01
N SER A 269 -0.03 -29.76 -6.18
CA SER A 269 0.45 -29.05 -7.38
C SER A 269 -0.48 -27.90 -7.79
N SER A 270 -1.79 -28.06 -7.60
CA SER A 270 -2.75 -26.99 -7.87
C SER A 270 -2.62 -25.84 -6.87
N LEU A 271 -2.39 -26.14 -5.58
CA LEU A 271 -2.14 -25.15 -4.54
C LEU A 271 -0.88 -24.32 -4.84
N ASP A 272 0.22 -24.96 -5.28
CA ASP A 272 1.41 -24.25 -5.75
C ASP A 272 1.11 -23.28 -6.90
N GLY A 273 0.23 -23.68 -7.82
CA GLY A 273 -0.28 -22.81 -8.89
C GLY A 273 -1.04 -21.60 -8.35
N VAL A 274 -1.94 -21.79 -7.37
CA VAL A 274 -2.68 -20.68 -6.73
C VAL A 274 -1.73 -19.75 -5.98
N ILE A 275 -0.69 -20.26 -5.31
CA ILE A 275 0.34 -19.44 -4.67
C ILE A 275 1.06 -18.57 -5.70
N SER A 276 1.48 -19.17 -6.83
CA SER A 276 2.14 -18.42 -7.91
C SER A 276 1.23 -17.33 -8.47
N SER A 277 -0.02 -17.65 -8.79
CA SER A 277 -1.00 -16.66 -9.28
C SER A 277 -1.32 -15.58 -8.24
N SER A 278 -1.36 -15.91 -6.95
CA SER A 278 -1.58 -14.94 -5.88
C SER A 278 -0.40 -13.97 -5.77
N ARG A 279 0.84 -14.46 -5.91
CA ARG A 279 2.04 -13.60 -5.98
C ARG A 279 2.01 -12.69 -7.21
N GLU A 280 1.67 -13.21 -8.39
CA GLU A 280 1.52 -12.39 -9.61
C GLU A 280 0.41 -11.33 -9.46
N MET A 281 -0.71 -11.67 -8.82
CA MET A 281 -1.77 -10.72 -8.50
C MET A 281 -1.32 -9.63 -7.52
N MET A 282 -0.48 -9.98 -6.54
CA MET A 282 0.10 -9.01 -5.61
C MET A 282 1.00 -8.02 -6.35
N GLU A 283 1.91 -8.50 -7.19
CA GLU A 283 2.78 -7.67 -8.02
C GLU A 283 1.96 -6.77 -8.98
N SER A 284 0.91 -7.32 -9.59
CA SER A 284 0.00 -6.56 -10.46
C SER A 284 -0.77 -5.48 -9.70
N SER A 285 -1.16 -5.75 -8.46
CA SER A 285 -1.84 -4.78 -7.58
C SER A 285 -0.88 -3.64 -7.19
N GLU A 286 0.37 -3.94 -6.88
CA GLU A 286 1.41 -2.92 -6.63
C GLU A 286 1.63 -2.03 -7.87
N LYS A 287 1.76 -2.61 -9.06
CA LYS A 287 1.87 -1.84 -10.31
C LYS A 287 0.64 -0.96 -10.55
N SER A 288 -0.55 -1.50 -10.29
CA SER A 288 -1.81 -0.74 -10.39
C SER A 288 -1.82 0.45 -9.43
N MET A 289 -1.27 0.30 -8.23
CA MET A 289 -1.14 1.37 -7.25
C MET A 289 -0.22 2.51 -7.75
N THR A 290 0.92 2.17 -8.37
CA THR A 290 1.82 3.14 -9.00
C THR A 290 1.13 3.89 -10.15
N MET A 291 0.34 3.18 -10.97
CA MET A 291 -0.44 3.81 -12.04
C MET A 291 -1.52 4.75 -11.49
N VAL A 292 -2.20 4.36 -10.41
CA VAL A 292 -3.19 5.19 -9.70
C VAL A 292 -2.55 6.47 -9.19
N GLU A 293 -1.36 6.39 -8.59
CA GLU A 293 -0.61 7.57 -8.14
C GLU A 293 -0.27 8.50 -9.30
N SER A 294 0.31 7.95 -10.38
CA SER A 294 0.64 8.73 -11.59
C SER A 294 -0.59 9.39 -12.22
N ALA A 295 -1.72 8.68 -12.27
CA ALA A 295 -2.99 9.21 -12.77
C ALA A 295 -3.51 10.34 -11.86
N LEU A 296 -3.49 10.15 -10.54
CA LEU A 296 -3.94 11.17 -9.58
C LEU A 296 -3.12 12.44 -9.74
N MET A 297 -1.81 12.29 -9.78
CA MET A 297 -0.85 13.37 -9.89
C MET A 297 -1.04 14.16 -11.20
N ASN A 298 -1.14 13.47 -12.33
CA ASN A 298 -1.45 14.11 -13.62
C ASN A 298 -2.79 14.83 -13.62
N THR A 299 -3.79 14.28 -12.94
CA THR A 299 -5.12 14.91 -12.81
C THR A 299 -5.08 16.15 -11.93
N GLN A 300 -4.30 16.13 -10.86
CA GLN A 300 -4.04 17.31 -10.03
C GLN A 300 -3.33 18.40 -10.84
N PHE A 301 -2.35 18.05 -11.68
CA PHE A 301 -1.70 19.02 -12.58
C PHE A 301 -2.67 19.58 -13.62
N MET A 302 -3.54 18.74 -14.18
CA MET A 302 -4.59 19.18 -15.10
C MET A 302 -5.53 20.17 -14.40
N LYS A 303 -5.96 19.86 -13.18
CA LYS A 303 -6.77 20.76 -12.34
C LYS A 303 -6.06 22.10 -12.12
N ALA A 304 -4.80 22.09 -11.70
CA ALA A 304 -4.02 23.32 -11.50
C ALA A 304 -3.90 24.16 -12.79
N SER A 305 -3.71 23.51 -13.94
CA SER A 305 -3.66 24.17 -15.25
C SER A 305 -5.01 24.79 -15.64
N ILE A 306 -6.13 24.10 -15.38
CA ILE A 306 -7.48 24.62 -15.63
C ILE A 306 -7.77 25.83 -14.72
N THR A 307 -7.40 25.75 -13.45
CA THR A 307 -7.51 26.88 -12.51
C THR A 307 -6.73 28.09 -13.01
N ALA A 308 -5.51 27.90 -13.50
CA ALA A 308 -4.73 28.98 -14.10
C ALA A 308 -5.41 29.58 -15.35
N LEU A 309 -5.99 28.74 -16.21
CA LEU A 309 -6.75 29.20 -17.38
C LEU A 309 -8.03 29.96 -17.01
N LEU A 310 -8.73 29.54 -15.96
CA LEU A 310 -9.88 30.26 -15.43
C LEU A 310 -9.48 31.64 -14.92
N GLN A 311 -8.33 31.76 -14.26
CA GLN A 311 -7.79 33.05 -13.83
C GLN A 311 -7.45 33.95 -15.02
N VAL A 312 -6.74 33.45 -16.03
CA VAL A 312 -6.45 34.23 -17.25
C VAL A 312 -7.74 34.66 -17.94
N SER A 313 -8.73 33.78 -17.99
CA SER A 313 -10.06 34.11 -18.49
C SER A 313 -10.67 35.27 -17.69
N GLU A 314 -10.71 35.22 -16.36
CA GLU A 314 -11.21 36.35 -15.56
C GLU A 314 -10.48 37.68 -15.82
N LEU A 315 -9.16 37.65 -16.06
CA LEU A 315 -8.39 38.84 -16.43
C LEU A 315 -8.81 39.39 -17.80
N LEU A 316 -9.00 38.51 -18.78
CA LEU A 316 -9.48 38.89 -20.11
C LEU A 316 -10.87 39.55 -20.05
N ASP A 317 -11.80 39.06 -19.22
CA ASP A 317 -13.12 39.72 -19.06
C ASP A 317 -13.01 41.12 -18.46
N LYS A 318 -12.08 41.31 -17.50
CA LYS A 318 -11.83 42.61 -16.89
C LYS A 318 -11.23 43.59 -17.89
N ALA A 319 -10.17 43.19 -18.59
CA ALA A 319 -9.54 43.99 -19.64
C ALA A 319 -10.57 44.39 -20.73
N ARG A 320 -11.40 43.44 -21.17
CA ARG A 320 -12.50 43.70 -22.12
C ARG A 320 -13.50 44.74 -21.61
N LYS A 321 -13.87 44.69 -20.32
CA LYS A 321 -14.77 45.68 -19.70
C LYS A 321 -14.13 47.07 -19.62
N ALA A 322 -12.80 47.15 -19.46
CA ALA A 322 -12.05 48.40 -19.43
C ALA A 322 -11.92 49.05 -20.83
N LEU A 323 -11.84 48.24 -21.90
CA LEU A 323 -11.73 48.68 -23.31
C LEU A 323 -12.97 49.42 -23.89
N VAL A 324 -13.90 49.88 -23.05
CA VAL A 324 -15.10 50.63 -23.49
C VAL A 324 -14.80 52.12 -23.74
N ILE A 325 -13.59 52.61 -23.45
CA ILE A 325 -13.23 54.03 -23.64
C ILE A 325 -11.85 54.17 -24.32
N ASN A 326 -11.84 54.96 -25.39
CA ASN A 326 -10.73 55.49 -26.19
C ASN A 326 -10.22 54.69 -27.39
N ASP A 327 -10.63 55.16 -28.58
CA ASP A 327 -9.79 55.19 -29.77
C ASP A 327 -8.59 56.12 -29.49
N ALA A 328 -7.42 55.53 -29.25
CA ALA A 328 -6.17 56.26 -29.35
C ALA A 328 -5.07 55.34 -29.88
N GLU A 329 -4.71 55.55 -31.15
CA GLU A 329 -3.38 55.21 -31.66
C GLU A 329 -2.35 56.07 -30.91
N SER A 330 -1.90 55.63 -29.74
CA SER A 330 -0.62 56.07 -29.18
C SER A 330 0.23 54.85 -28.90
N MET A 331 1.54 54.93 -29.18
CA MET A 331 2.51 53.97 -28.66
C MET A 331 2.22 53.74 -27.18
N SER A 332 1.92 52.50 -26.80
CA SER A 332 1.75 52.15 -25.40
C SER A 332 3.04 52.51 -24.65
N PRO A 333 2.97 53.38 -23.63
CA PRO A 333 4.15 53.70 -22.84
C PRO A 333 4.70 52.42 -22.20
N GLU A 334 6.02 52.30 -22.11
CA GLU A 334 6.67 51.17 -21.45
C GLU A 334 6.16 51.05 -20.01
N THR A 335 5.61 49.89 -19.68
CA THR A 335 4.92 49.66 -18.40
C THR A 335 5.93 49.22 -17.35
N GLN A 336 6.16 50.08 -16.35
CA GLN A 336 7.11 49.82 -15.27
C GLN A 336 6.39 49.58 -13.94
N LEU A 337 6.71 48.50 -13.23
CA LEU A 337 6.24 48.22 -11.86
C LEU A 337 7.33 48.54 -10.84
N THR A 338 7.04 49.40 -9.86
CA THR A 338 8.02 49.79 -8.83
C THR A 338 7.57 49.35 -7.43
N PHE A 339 8.41 48.63 -6.69
CA PHE A 339 8.10 48.21 -5.32
C PHE A 339 9.34 48.15 -4.43
N GLY A 340 9.12 48.11 -3.12
CA GLY A 340 10.17 48.14 -2.12
C GLY A 340 10.65 46.74 -1.73
N VAL A 341 11.96 46.58 -1.55
CA VAL A 341 12.59 45.42 -0.89
C VAL A 341 13.41 45.89 0.30
N ASN A 342 13.58 45.04 1.31
CA ASN A 342 14.23 45.45 2.56
C ASN A 342 15.75 45.34 2.50
N ASN A 343 16.27 44.41 1.70
CA ASN A 343 17.70 44.15 1.59
C ASN A 343 18.13 44.00 0.11
N PRO A 344 19.38 44.36 -0.22
CA PRO A 344 19.93 44.04 -1.53
C PRO A 344 20.17 42.52 -1.65
N LEU A 345 20.26 42.01 -2.89
CA LEU A 345 20.58 40.61 -3.15
C LEU A 345 22.02 40.32 -2.72
N LYS A 346 22.22 39.31 -1.86
CA LYS A 346 23.57 38.89 -1.44
C LYS A 346 24.25 37.97 -2.44
N THR A 347 23.46 37.27 -3.24
CA THR A 347 23.94 36.37 -4.29
C THR A 347 22.94 36.32 -5.44
N LEU A 348 23.45 36.14 -6.66
CA LEU A 348 22.66 35.88 -7.86
C LEU A 348 22.62 34.39 -8.21
N ASP A 349 23.35 33.56 -7.46
CA ASP A 349 23.41 32.12 -7.69
C ASP A 349 22.19 31.42 -7.07
N PRO A 350 21.26 30.90 -7.89
CA PRO A 350 20.09 30.20 -7.39
C PRO A 350 20.44 29.01 -6.48
N ALA A 351 21.60 28.38 -6.64
CA ALA A 351 21.98 27.26 -5.78
C ALA A 351 22.29 27.69 -4.34
N MET A 352 22.58 28.97 -4.08
CA MET A 352 23.10 29.44 -2.79
C MET A 352 22.10 30.27 -1.98
N ILE A 353 20.95 30.62 -2.54
CA ILE A 353 19.93 31.43 -1.86
C ILE A 353 19.27 30.65 -0.72
N THR A 354 19.04 31.34 0.39
CA THR A 354 18.35 30.79 1.58
C THR A 354 17.40 31.81 2.21
N VAL A 355 17.31 33.01 1.65
CA VAL A 355 16.47 34.10 2.16
C VAL A 355 15.23 34.25 1.28
N MET A 356 14.05 34.22 1.89
CA MET A 356 12.75 34.29 1.22
C MET A 356 12.62 35.47 0.23
N GLU A 357 13.11 36.65 0.59
CA GLU A 357 13.06 37.85 -0.28
C GLU A 357 13.90 37.66 -1.55
N GLU A 358 15.10 37.05 -1.45
CA GLU A 358 15.96 36.73 -2.59
C GLU A 358 15.33 35.64 -3.49
N ILE A 359 14.73 34.62 -2.86
CA ILE A 359 14.03 33.54 -3.56
C ILE A 359 12.89 34.08 -4.41
N ARG A 360 12.06 34.99 -3.88
CA ARG A 360 10.95 35.63 -4.63
C ARG A 360 11.43 36.39 -5.87
N ILE A 361 12.59 37.03 -5.80
CA ILE A 361 13.12 37.80 -6.93
C ILE A 361 13.68 36.83 -7.98
N LEU A 362 14.56 35.92 -7.56
CA LEU A 362 15.24 35.01 -8.48
C LEU A 362 14.32 33.93 -9.06
N SER A 363 13.20 33.59 -8.42
CA SER A 363 12.17 32.70 -9.00
C SER A 363 11.47 33.31 -10.22
N ASN A 364 11.58 34.62 -10.44
CA ASN A 364 11.09 35.29 -11.64
C ASN A 364 12.16 35.42 -12.74
N VAL A 365 13.44 35.24 -12.38
CA VAL A 365 14.59 35.29 -13.30
C VAL A 365 14.96 33.88 -13.79
N HIS A 366 14.74 32.87 -12.97
CA HIS A 366 15.05 31.49 -13.26
C HIS A 366 13.80 30.62 -13.35
N LEU A 367 13.93 29.51 -14.08
CA LEU A 367 12.87 28.51 -14.23
C LEU A 367 13.48 27.12 -14.00
N GLY A 368 12.78 26.29 -13.24
CA GLY A 368 13.16 24.91 -13.01
C GLY A 368 12.73 23.98 -14.14
N LEU A 369 13.03 22.68 -13.99
CA LEU A 369 12.56 21.66 -14.94
C LEU A 369 11.03 21.67 -15.06
N LEU A 370 10.37 21.91 -13.92
CA LEU A 370 8.94 22.14 -13.77
C LEU A 370 8.69 23.57 -13.28
N GLY A 371 7.45 24.05 -13.41
CA GLY A 371 7.00 25.33 -12.88
C GLY A 371 6.07 25.13 -11.69
N SER A 372 5.72 26.21 -11.01
CA SER A 372 4.66 26.23 -9.99
C SER A 372 3.51 27.10 -10.45
N SER A 373 2.30 26.84 -9.98
CA SER A 373 1.13 27.72 -10.13
C SER A 373 1.18 28.87 -9.09
N ASP A 374 0.21 29.78 -9.14
CA ASP A 374 0.05 30.83 -8.12
C ASP A 374 -0.36 30.26 -6.75
N SER A 375 -0.88 29.04 -6.69
CA SER A 375 -1.19 28.29 -5.47
C SER A 375 -0.10 27.29 -5.07
N GLY A 376 0.98 27.16 -5.87
CA GLY A 376 2.15 26.34 -5.58
C GLY A 376 2.11 24.92 -6.16
N GLU A 377 1.04 24.51 -6.84
CA GLU A 377 1.01 23.20 -7.52
C GLU A 377 2.00 23.16 -8.68
N VAL A 378 2.53 21.99 -8.97
CA VAL A 378 3.46 21.78 -10.09
C VAL A 378 2.75 21.94 -11.44
N LEU A 379 3.39 22.66 -12.35
CA LEU A 379 2.96 22.90 -13.72
C LEU A 379 4.05 22.49 -14.72
N PRO A 380 3.68 22.12 -15.96
CA PRO A 380 4.64 22.01 -17.05
C PRO A 380 5.41 23.32 -17.25
N ALA A 381 6.71 23.20 -17.51
CA ALA A 381 7.60 24.32 -17.80
C ALA A 381 8.60 23.91 -18.90
N ILE A 382 9.86 23.64 -18.53
CA ILE A 382 10.85 23.09 -19.46
C ILE A 382 10.46 21.68 -19.88
N ALA A 383 10.00 20.85 -18.94
CA ALA A 383 9.32 19.61 -19.26
C ALA A 383 7.84 19.87 -19.58
N LYS A 384 7.38 19.36 -20.73
CA LYS A 384 5.96 19.40 -21.13
C LYS A 384 5.15 18.22 -20.62
N SER A 385 5.81 17.10 -20.34
CA SER A 385 5.19 15.90 -19.78
C SER A 385 6.23 15.03 -19.08
N TRP A 386 5.77 14.23 -18.13
CA TRP A 386 6.58 13.25 -17.43
C TRP A 386 5.73 12.07 -16.97
N TYR A 387 6.39 10.95 -16.70
CA TYR A 387 5.78 9.76 -16.12
C TYR A 387 6.83 8.97 -15.33
N VAL A 388 6.38 8.14 -14.40
CA VAL A 388 7.22 7.16 -13.70
C VAL A 388 7.10 5.81 -14.42
N GLU A 389 8.21 5.09 -14.56
CA GLU A 389 8.24 3.74 -15.12
C GLU A 389 7.74 2.69 -14.09
N ASP A 390 7.59 1.44 -14.53
CA ASP A 390 7.06 0.34 -13.72
C ASP A 390 7.91 0.03 -12.47
N ASP A 391 9.17 0.46 -12.44
CA ASP A 391 10.04 0.35 -11.27
C ASP A 391 9.69 1.32 -10.13
N GLY A 392 8.74 2.23 -10.36
CA GLY A 392 8.23 3.19 -9.37
C GLY A 392 9.22 4.29 -8.96
N VAL A 393 10.41 4.32 -9.57
CA VAL A 393 11.50 5.23 -9.17
C VAL A 393 12.17 5.95 -10.34
N THR A 394 12.00 5.47 -11.58
CA THR A 394 12.55 6.08 -12.78
C THR A 394 11.54 7.02 -13.43
N TRP A 395 11.82 8.31 -13.36
CA TRP A 395 11.00 9.36 -13.97
C TRP A 395 11.52 9.73 -15.35
N ILE A 396 10.66 9.66 -16.37
CA ILE A 396 10.96 10.11 -17.72
C ILE A 396 10.38 11.51 -17.93
N PHE A 397 11.22 12.46 -18.34
CA PHE A 397 10.81 13.83 -18.67
C PHE A 397 10.96 14.08 -20.17
N ASN A 398 9.87 14.55 -20.80
CA ASN A 398 9.89 15.02 -22.18
C ASN A 398 9.95 16.55 -22.17
N LEU A 399 11.01 17.09 -22.76
CA LEU A 399 11.27 18.51 -22.78
C LEU A 399 10.60 19.18 -23.98
N ARG A 400 10.41 20.48 -23.81
CA ARG A 400 10.00 21.41 -24.85
C ARG A 400 11.17 21.75 -25.76
N ASN A 401 10.90 21.94 -27.06
CA ASN A 401 11.91 22.34 -28.05
C ASN A 401 11.83 23.83 -28.46
N ASP A 402 10.93 24.58 -27.80
CA ASP A 402 10.63 26.00 -27.97
C ASP A 402 11.08 26.86 -26.77
N VAL A 403 11.67 26.26 -25.72
CA VAL A 403 12.20 27.01 -24.58
C VAL A 403 13.61 27.51 -24.87
N THR A 404 13.86 28.78 -24.56
CA THR A 404 15.16 29.43 -24.70
C THR A 404 15.62 30.06 -23.40
N PHE A 405 16.94 30.09 -23.20
CA PHE A 405 17.58 30.92 -22.19
C PHE A 405 17.49 32.40 -22.59
N HIS A 406 17.73 33.29 -21.63
CA HIS A 406 17.73 34.75 -21.85
C HIS A 406 18.71 35.21 -22.95
N ASN A 407 19.73 34.41 -23.26
CA ASN A 407 20.69 34.66 -24.35
C ASN A 407 20.24 34.09 -25.72
N GLY A 408 19.03 33.52 -25.81
CA GLY A 408 18.45 32.96 -27.04
C GLY A 408 18.84 31.51 -27.35
N LYS A 409 19.76 30.89 -26.60
CA LYS A 409 20.11 29.47 -26.79
C LYS A 409 18.94 28.58 -26.32
N LYS A 410 18.66 27.51 -27.06
CA LYS A 410 17.63 26.52 -26.66
C LYS A 410 18.07 25.74 -25.41
N VAL A 411 17.11 25.45 -24.55
CA VAL A 411 17.33 24.57 -23.38
C VAL A 411 17.35 23.11 -23.83
N THR A 412 18.35 22.35 -23.38
CA THR A 412 18.48 20.92 -23.69
C THR A 412 18.46 20.04 -22.44
N ALA A 413 18.28 18.74 -22.62
CA ALA A 413 18.38 17.75 -21.54
C ALA A 413 19.77 17.74 -20.86
N ASN A 414 20.82 18.12 -21.60
CA ASN A 414 22.16 18.24 -21.03
C ASN A 414 22.27 19.44 -20.08
N ASP A 415 21.61 20.56 -20.39
CA ASP A 415 21.56 21.72 -19.47
C ASP A 415 20.81 21.38 -18.19
N VAL A 416 19.74 20.60 -18.30
CA VAL A 416 19.01 20.08 -17.13
C VAL A 416 19.92 19.22 -16.27
N LYS A 417 20.58 18.22 -16.87
CA LYS A 417 21.53 17.36 -16.16
C LYS A 417 22.61 18.16 -15.44
N ASN A 418 23.30 19.07 -16.15
CA ASN A 418 24.40 19.85 -15.59
C ASN A 418 23.94 20.76 -14.44
N SER A 419 22.74 21.33 -14.53
CA SER A 419 22.19 22.21 -13.49
C SER A 419 21.85 21.45 -12.22
N LEU A 420 21.21 20.27 -12.34
CA LEU A 420 20.88 19.42 -11.19
C LEU A 420 22.15 18.81 -10.56
N GLU A 421 23.12 18.36 -11.36
CA GLU A 421 24.43 17.92 -10.87
C GLU A 421 25.17 19.05 -10.16
N ARG A 422 25.08 20.28 -10.66
CA ARG A 422 25.71 21.44 -10.01
C ARG A 422 25.15 21.68 -8.62
N LEU A 423 23.84 21.53 -8.43
CA LEU A 423 23.20 21.73 -7.12
C LEU A 423 23.76 20.75 -6.06
N LEU A 424 24.03 19.50 -6.45
CA LEU A 424 24.62 18.47 -5.58
C LEU A 424 26.17 18.48 -5.56
N SER A 425 26.82 19.40 -6.27
CA SER A 425 28.27 19.33 -6.46
C SER A 425 29.05 19.61 -5.17
N PRO A 426 30.07 18.80 -4.82
CA PRO A 426 30.98 19.09 -3.70
C PRO A 426 31.80 20.37 -3.89
N LYS A 427 31.84 20.93 -5.10
CA LYS A 427 32.49 22.21 -5.39
C LYS A 427 31.60 23.41 -5.03
N VAL A 428 30.30 23.31 -5.32
CA VAL A 428 29.33 24.37 -5.02
C VAL A 428 28.95 24.33 -3.54
N LYS A 429 28.82 23.12 -2.96
CA LYS A 429 28.38 22.91 -1.56
C LYS A 429 27.12 23.70 -1.25
N SER A 430 26.13 23.57 -2.12
CA SER A 430 24.85 24.24 -1.95
C SER A 430 24.21 23.81 -0.62
N PRO A 431 23.65 24.76 0.17
CA PRO A 431 22.84 24.42 1.33
C PRO A 431 21.49 23.77 0.94
N ASN A 432 21.14 23.77 -0.35
CA ASN A 432 19.85 23.33 -0.89
C ASN A 432 19.94 21.97 -1.61
N GLY A 433 21.06 21.24 -1.50
CA GLY A 433 21.20 19.93 -2.16
C GLY A 433 20.13 18.90 -1.73
N TRP A 434 19.60 19.04 -0.53
CA TRP A 434 18.57 18.15 0.03
C TRP A 434 17.27 18.10 -0.78
N PHE A 435 16.95 19.12 -1.59
CA PHE A 435 15.75 19.12 -2.45
C PHE A 435 15.73 17.98 -3.47
N ILE A 436 16.90 17.52 -3.92
CA ILE A 436 17.05 16.51 -4.97
C ILE A 436 18.03 15.38 -4.59
N ASN A 437 18.39 15.25 -3.31
CA ASN A 437 19.29 14.19 -2.85
C ASN A 437 18.67 12.78 -2.93
N ALA A 438 17.36 12.67 -3.20
CA ALA A 438 16.69 11.41 -3.48
C ALA A 438 17.13 10.77 -4.81
N ILE A 439 17.83 11.51 -5.68
CA ILE A 439 18.36 10.98 -6.96
C ILE A 439 19.39 9.88 -6.68
N GLU A 440 19.28 8.77 -7.42
CA GLU A 440 20.19 7.63 -7.30
C GLU A 440 21.66 8.08 -7.50
N GLY A 441 22.51 7.78 -6.51
CA GLY A 441 23.92 8.14 -6.51
C GLY A 441 24.25 9.54 -5.96
N ALA A 442 23.26 10.28 -5.46
CA ALA A 442 23.47 11.60 -4.87
C ALA A 442 24.51 11.61 -3.74
N ASP A 443 24.43 10.68 -2.78
CA ASP A 443 25.38 10.63 -1.64
C ASP A 443 26.83 10.44 -2.11
N LYS A 444 27.07 9.47 -2.99
CA LYS A 444 28.40 9.21 -3.55
C LYS A 444 28.94 10.42 -4.32
N PHE A 445 28.07 11.09 -5.08
CA PHE A 445 28.45 12.29 -5.84
C PHE A 445 28.75 13.48 -4.93
N MET A 446 27.92 13.73 -3.92
CA MET A 446 28.13 14.78 -2.91
C MET A 446 29.41 14.56 -2.10
N ASN A 447 29.79 13.30 -1.86
CA ASN A 447 31.05 12.93 -1.19
C ASN A 447 32.27 12.98 -2.12
N GLY A 448 32.08 13.22 -3.42
CA GLY A 448 33.15 13.24 -4.42
C GLY A 448 33.68 11.86 -4.81
N GLU A 449 32.96 10.79 -4.48
CA GLU A 449 33.29 9.41 -4.88
C GLU A 449 33.01 9.15 -6.36
N THR A 450 32.09 9.92 -6.96
CA THR A 450 31.78 9.89 -8.39
C THR A 450 31.87 11.28 -9.02
N THR A 451 32.05 11.34 -10.35
CA THR A 451 32.16 12.61 -11.11
C THR A 451 30.86 13.03 -11.78
N SER A 452 29.83 12.18 -11.76
CA SER A 452 28.48 12.46 -12.27
C SER A 452 27.43 11.71 -11.45
N LEU A 453 26.16 12.14 -11.55
CA LEU A 453 25.02 11.48 -10.91
C LEU A 453 24.56 10.30 -11.77
N SER A 454 24.61 9.08 -11.22
CA SER A 454 24.18 7.87 -11.93
C SER A 454 22.68 7.85 -12.24
N GLY A 455 21.88 8.50 -11.40
CA GLY A 455 20.43 8.57 -11.57
C GLY A 455 19.96 9.44 -12.74
N ILE A 456 20.80 10.33 -13.30
CA ILE A 456 20.39 11.20 -14.41
C ILE A 456 20.99 10.71 -15.73
N LYS A 457 20.12 10.29 -16.67
CA LYS A 457 20.52 9.87 -18.02
C LYS A 457 19.84 10.74 -19.07
N VAL A 458 20.63 11.32 -19.95
CA VAL A 458 20.14 12.02 -21.14
C VAL A 458 19.78 10.97 -22.19
N LEU A 459 18.52 10.94 -22.61
CA LEU A 459 18.00 9.99 -23.61
C LEU A 459 17.89 10.61 -25.02
N GLY A 460 18.08 11.92 -25.11
CA GLY A 460 18.12 12.72 -26.33
C GLY A 460 18.08 14.21 -25.99
N ASP A 461 18.17 15.09 -26.98
CA ASP A 461 18.26 16.56 -26.77
C ASP A 461 17.10 17.12 -25.93
N PHE A 462 15.92 16.50 -26.04
CA PHE A 462 14.71 16.92 -25.34
C PHE A 462 14.07 15.78 -24.54
N LYS A 463 14.88 14.81 -24.07
CA LYS A 463 14.39 13.72 -23.23
C LYS A 463 15.45 13.28 -22.23
N LEU A 464 15.07 13.11 -20.97
CA LEU A 464 15.95 12.54 -19.94
C LEU A 464 15.18 11.61 -18.99
N SER A 465 15.90 10.71 -18.33
CA SER A 465 15.43 9.95 -17.18
C SER A 465 16.11 10.43 -15.91
N ILE A 466 15.35 10.53 -14.81
CA ILE A 466 15.87 10.75 -13.46
C ILE A 466 15.37 9.58 -12.59
N LYS A 467 16.31 8.74 -12.15
CA LYS A 467 16.05 7.62 -11.25
C LYS A 467 16.30 8.01 -9.81
N LEU A 468 15.34 7.71 -8.94
CA LEU A 468 15.42 7.93 -7.49
C LEU A 468 15.96 6.69 -6.78
N ALA A 469 16.54 6.89 -5.59
CA ALA A 469 17.00 5.81 -4.72
C ALA A 469 15.84 5.06 -4.02
N PHE A 470 14.68 5.70 -3.92
CA PHE A 470 13.44 5.15 -3.36
C PHE A 470 12.23 5.86 -4.00
N ALA A 471 11.05 5.25 -3.93
CA ALA A 471 9.82 5.83 -4.46
C ALA A 471 9.48 7.11 -3.67
N PHE A 472 9.33 8.24 -4.37
CA PHE A 472 8.98 9.52 -3.76
C PHE A 472 8.40 10.50 -4.79
N SER A 473 7.07 10.60 -4.85
CA SER A 473 6.39 11.54 -5.75
C SER A 473 6.57 13.01 -5.37
N GLY A 474 6.84 13.29 -4.08
CA GLY A 474 7.17 14.64 -3.61
C GLY A 474 8.42 15.24 -4.28
N PHE A 475 9.26 14.41 -4.91
CA PHE A 475 10.39 14.84 -5.74
C PHE A 475 9.99 15.88 -6.80
N LEU A 476 8.82 15.74 -7.42
CA LEU A 476 8.37 16.69 -8.44
C LEU A 476 8.10 18.08 -7.88
N LEU A 477 7.71 18.18 -6.61
CA LEU A 477 7.45 19.47 -5.94
C LEU A 477 8.75 20.26 -5.67
N SER A 478 9.91 19.59 -5.71
CA SER A 478 11.23 20.22 -5.60
C SER A 478 11.69 20.86 -6.92
N LEU A 479 11.27 20.32 -8.06
CA LEU A 479 11.78 20.74 -9.38
C LEU A 479 11.39 22.17 -9.82
N PRO A 480 10.30 22.78 -9.33
CA PRO A 480 10.01 24.20 -9.54
C PRO A 480 10.84 25.18 -8.70
N GLN A 481 11.55 24.70 -7.69
CA GLN A 481 12.24 25.58 -6.75
C GLN A 481 13.33 26.38 -7.45
N ALA A 482 13.53 27.63 -7.00
CA ALA A 482 14.53 28.52 -7.58
C ALA A 482 15.94 27.91 -7.52
N CYS A 483 16.27 27.15 -6.48
CA CYS A 483 17.56 26.44 -6.38
C CYS A 483 17.75 25.32 -7.41
N CYS A 484 16.66 24.80 -7.98
CA CYS A 484 16.64 23.81 -9.06
C CYS A 484 16.56 24.48 -10.45
N ALA A 485 16.87 25.77 -10.55
CA ALA A 485 16.95 26.53 -11.79
C ALA A 485 17.79 25.81 -12.85
N ILE A 486 17.28 25.75 -14.08
CA ILE A 486 18.04 25.29 -15.22
C ILE A 486 18.82 26.46 -15.81
N LEU A 487 20.14 26.31 -15.86
CA LEU A 487 21.09 27.33 -16.29
C LEU A 487 21.77 26.92 -17.59
N GLU A 488 22.17 27.91 -18.39
CA GLU A 488 22.88 27.65 -19.65
C GLU A 488 24.30 27.14 -19.37
N SER A 489 24.61 25.92 -19.80
CA SER A 489 25.83 25.21 -19.40
C SER A 489 27.13 25.92 -19.80
N GLU A 490 27.20 26.54 -20.98
CA GLU A 490 28.44 27.15 -21.48
C GLU A 490 28.71 28.51 -20.84
N ALA A 491 27.68 29.33 -20.64
CA ALA A 491 27.75 30.57 -19.87
C ALA A 491 28.18 30.29 -18.43
N LEU A 492 27.66 29.21 -17.84
CA LEU A 492 28.00 28.83 -16.47
C LEU A 492 29.48 28.44 -16.31
N LYS A 493 30.07 27.76 -17.31
CA LYS A 493 31.53 27.50 -17.37
C LYS A 493 32.35 28.78 -17.44
N GLN A 494 31.79 29.86 -17.99
CA GLN A 494 32.39 31.20 -18.04
C GLN A 494 32.08 32.05 -16.79
N GLY A 495 31.43 31.48 -15.77
CA GLY A 495 31.05 32.18 -14.54
C GLY A 495 29.83 33.08 -14.68
N LYS A 496 29.08 32.98 -15.79
CA LYS A 496 27.84 33.75 -16.03
C LYS A 496 26.62 32.91 -15.70
N ILE A 497 25.68 33.49 -14.97
CA ILE A 497 24.41 32.84 -14.64
C ILE A 497 23.37 33.34 -15.63
N VAL A 498 22.91 32.45 -16.51
CA VAL A 498 21.89 32.76 -17.52
C VAL A 498 20.71 31.81 -17.33
N GLY A 499 19.57 32.37 -16.96
CA GLY A 499 18.32 31.65 -16.74
C GLY A 499 17.39 31.63 -17.95
N CYS A 500 16.17 31.16 -17.72
CA CYS A 500 15.07 31.12 -18.69
C CYS A 500 13.73 31.52 -18.05
N GLY A 501 13.76 32.29 -16.95
CA GLY A 501 12.56 32.83 -16.29
C GLY A 501 11.95 34.01 -17.05
N ALA A 502 10.88 34.56 -16.48
CA ALA A 502 10.06 35.60 -17.10
C ALA A 502 10.77 36.95 -17.24
N TYR A 503 11.75 37.23 -16.40
CA TYR A 503 12.50 38.48 -16.39
C TYR A 503 14.01 38.25 -16.52
N ILE A 504 14.68 39.19 -17.18
CA ILE A 504 16.14 39.28 -17.29
C ILE A 504 16.62 40.33 -16.29
N ILE A 505 17.74 40.07 -15.63
CA ILE A 505 18.44 41.07 -14.83
C ILE A 505 19.06 42.12 -15.77
N GLU A 506 18.59 43.36 -15.70
CA GLU A 506 19.10 44.49 -16.50
C GLU A 506 20.23 45.22 -15.76
N ASP A 507 20.02 45.54 -14.48
CA ASP A 507 21.01 46.21 -13.62
C ASP A 507 20.76 45.86 -12.14
N ILE A 508 21.83 45.77 -11.34
CA ILE A 508 21.76 45.49 -9.91
C ILE A 508 22.82 46.31 -9.18
N ASN A 509 22.39 47.05 -8.18
CA ASN A 509 23.25 47.70 -7.20
C ASN A 509 22.62 47.64 -5.79
N ASP A 510 23.29 48.24 -4.80
CA ASP A 510 22.84 48.19 -3.40
C ASP A 510 21.54 48.97 -3.12
N GLU A 511 21.11 49.84 -4.04
CA GLU A 511 19.94 50.69 -3.91
C GLU A 511 18.76 50.21 -4.77
N VAL A 512 19.02 49.64 -5.95
CA VAL A 512 17.99 49.27 -6.93
C VAL A 512 18.37 48.00 -7.69
N ILE A 513 17.37 47.13 -7.90
CA ILE A 513 17.42 45.99 -8.81
C ILE A 513 16.44 46.25 -9.95
N LYS A 514 16.94 46.26 -11.19
CA LYS A 514 16.15 46.46 -12.41
C LYS A 514 16.04 45.17 -13.19
N LEU A 515 14.81 44.78 -13.48
CA LEU A 515 14.51 43.61 -14.28
C LEU A 515 13.74 44.03 -15.54
N LYS A 516 14.00 43.35 -16.65
CA LYS A 516 13.33 43.58 -17.94
C LYS A 516 12.60 42.33 -18.38
N ALA A 517 11.39 42.48 -18.92
CA ALA A 517 10.59 41.38 -19.44
C ALA A 517 11.35 40.58 -20.51
N PHE A 518 11.31 39.25 -20.41
CA PHE A 518 11.86 38.36 -21.42
C PHE A 518 10.79 38.04 -22.48
N GLU A 519 10.98 38.58 -23.68
CA GLU A 519 10.04 38.46 -24.80
C GLU A 519 9.68 37.00 -25.15
N ASN A 520 10.64 36.09 -25.06
CA ASN A 520 10.48 34.68 -25.42
C ASN A 520 10.24 33.78 -24.19
N TYR A 521 9.73 34.32 -23.09
CA TYR A 521 9.38 33.51 -21.93
C TYR A 521 8.28 32.50 -22.26
N ILE A 522 8.42 31.26 -21.77
CA ILE A 522 7.51 30.18 -22.13
C ILE A 522 6.08 30.38 -21.61
N GLY A 523 5.92 31.14 -20.52
CA GLY A 523 4.60 31.53 -19.99
C GLY A 523 3.91 32.66 -20.77
N GLY A 524 4.57 33.17 -21.83
CA GLY A 524 4.16 34.39 -22.52
C GLY A 524 4.93 35.61 -22.01
N ARG A 525 4.97 36.67 -22.81
CA ARG A 525 5.62 37.94 -22.43
C ARG A 525 4.96 38.48 -21.14
N PRO A 526 5.74 38.84 -20.11
CA PRO A 526 5.21 39.49 -18.92
C PRO A 526 4.38 40.74 -19.23
N TYR A 527 3.34 41.01 -18.43
CA TYR A 527 2.48 42.19 -18.63
C TYR A 527 3.20 43.52 -18.34
N CYS A 528 4.12 43.53 -17.38
CA CYS A 528 4.95 44.71 -17.08
C CYS A 528 6.32 44.56 -17.77
N ASP A 529 6.70 45.54 -18.59
CA ASP A 529 7.96 45.58 -19.36
C ASP A 529 9.20 45.67 -18.46
N LYS A 530 9.11 46.44 -17.37
CA LYS A 530 10.21 46.68 -16.43
C LYS A 530 9.75 46.53 -14.99
N LEU A 531 10.63 46.00 -14.15
CA LEU A 531 10.47 45.98 -12.69
C LEU A 531 11.61 46.79 -12.08
N GLU A 532 11.28 47.71 -11.18
CA GLU A 532 12.24 48.47 -10.39
C GLU A 532 12.03 48.18 -8.90
N LEU A 533 12.93 47.40 -8.33
CA LEU A 533 12.88 47.00 -6.93
C LEU A 533 13.83 47.90 -6.15
N VAL A 534 13.28 48.78 -5.33
CA VAL A 534 14.06 49.77 -4.57
C VAL A 534 14.37 49.21 -3.20
N VAL A 535 15.65 49.12 -2.87
CA VAL A 535 16.15 48.67 -1.57
C VAL A 535 16.01 49.82 -0.58
N ASN A 536 15.10 49.69 0.38
CA ASN A 536 14.95 50.68 1.44
C ASN A 536 14.73 49.99 2.81
N LYS A 537 15.56 50.33 3.79
CA LYS A 537 15.58 49.68 5.11
C LYS A 537 14.46 50.21 6.00
N GLY A 538 13.24 49.69 5.80
CA GLY A 538 12.12 49.87 6.72
C GLY A 538 11.24 51.10 6.47
N GLU A 539 11.53 51.91 5.45
CA GLU A 539 10.66 53.02 5.01
C GLU A 539 9.72 52.63 3.87
N ASN A 540 9.77 51.38 3.38
CA ASN A 540 8.98 50.90 2.24
C ASN A 540 7.45 51.12 2.40
N LEU A 541 6.93 50.99 3.62
CA LEU A 541 5.51 51.26 3.90
C LEU A 541 5.15 52.73 3.68
N LYS A 542 6.01 53.64 4.16
CA LYS A 542 5.82 55.08 4.01
C LYS A 542 5.89 55.47 2.54
N GLU A 543 6.90 54.98 1.82
CA GLU A 543 7.06 55.20 0.37
C GLU A 543 5.86 54.68 -0.45
N PHE A 544 5.25 53.57 -0.03
CA PHE A 544 4.02 53.07 -0.63
C PHE A 544 2.83 53.99 -0.35
N ILE A 545 2.64 54.42 0.91
CA ILE A 545 1.54 55.32 1.31
C ILE A 545 1.65 56.69 0.60
N GLU A 546 2.87 57.18 0.38
CA GLU A 546 3.16 58.42 -0.36
C GLU A 546 2.97 58.27 -1.89
N GLY A 547 2.74 57.04 -2.37
CA GLY A 547 2.47 56.75 -3.78
C GLY A 547 3.71 56.46 -4.64
N ASN A 548 4.90 56.43 -4.04
CA ASN A 548 6.16 56.16 -4.75
C ASN A 548 6.38 54.67 -5.05
N ARG A 549 5.53 53.77 -4.55
CA ARG A 549 5.54 52.31 -4.84
C ARG A 549 4.15 51.86 -5.29
N ASP A 550 4.11 50.88 -6.17
CA ASP A 550 2.89 50.38 -6.81
C ASP A 550 2.13 49.37 -5.95
N PHE A 551 2.85 48.58 -5.17
CA PHE A 551 2.27 47.67 -4.19
C PHE A 551 3.17 47.45 -2.97
N TYR A 552 2.59 46.89 -1.92
CA TYR A 552 3.26 46.58 -0.67
C TYR A 552 2.77 45.25 -0.08
N LEU A 553 3.70 44.49 0.49
CA LEU A 553 3.41 43.24 1.21
C LEU A 553 3.25 43.54 2.70
N VAL A 554 2.05 43.32 3.23
CA VAL A 554 1.70 43.52 4.64
C VAL A 554 1.85 42.19 5.38
N GLN A 555 2.63 42.19 6.45
CA GLN A 555 3.05 40.97 7.16
C GLN A 555 2.75 41.03 8.67
N GLY A 556 2.31 42.16 9.21
CA GLY A 556 1.93 42.26 10.62
C GLY A 556 1.16 43.52 11.00
N LYS A 557 0.82 43.60 12.30
CA LYS A 557 -0.08 44.64 12.82
C LYS A 557 0.37 46.07 12.53
N LYS A 558 1.67 46.36 12.68
CA LYS A 558 2.23 47.70 12.47
C LYS A 558 1.91 48.22 11.07
N GLU A 559 2.02 47.36 10.07
CA GLU A 559 1.73 47.71 8.68
C GLU A 559 0.23 47.83 8.45
N VAL A 560 -0.57 46.89 8.98
CA VAL A 560 -2.05 46.95 8.96
C VAL A 560 -2.55 48.27 9.54
N ASP A 561 -2.10 48.66 10.73
CA ASP A 561 -2.50 49.92 11.36
C ASP A 561 -2.05 51.13 10.54
N GLY A 562 -0.87 51.06 9.92
CA GLY A 562 -0.33 52.13 9.07
C GLY A 562 -1.11 52.36 7.77
N ILE A 563 -1.68 51.30 7.18
CA ILE A 563 -2.50 51.42 5.96
C ILE A 563 -3.99 51.63 6.24
N LYS A 564 -4.48 51.30 7.44
CA LYS A 564 -5.92 51.21 7.75
C LYS A 564 -6.72 52.47 7.43
N GLU A 565 -6.10 53.64 7.64
CA GLU A 565 -6.70 54.96 7.38
C GLU A 565 -6.37 55.52 5.98
N THR A 566 -5.75 54.70 5.11
CA THR A 566 -5.39 55.07 3.74
C THR A 566 -6.34 54.44 2.72
N PRO A 567 -6.45 54.98 1.49
CA PRO A 567 -7.23 54.35 0.43
C PRO A 567 -6.81 52.91 0.12
N TYR A 568 -5.52 52.59 0.32
CA TYR A 568 -4.94 51.27 0.02
C TYR A 568 -5.48 50.15 0.90
N PHE A 569 -6.07 50.44 2.07
CA PHE A 569 -6.69 49.41 2.89
C PHE A 569 -7.84 48.69 2.15
N LYS A 570 -8.52 49.38 1.23
CA LYS A 570 -9.60 48.80 0.43
C LYS A 570 -9.12 47.79 -0.61
N THR A 571 -7.85 47.88 -1.02
CA THR A 571 -7.22 46.97 -1.99
C THR A 571 -6.50 45.81 -1.31
N MET A 572 -6.47 45.79 0.03
CA MET A 572 -5.84 44.75 0.82
C MET A 572 -6.49 43.39 0.60
N LYS A 573 -5.67 42.39 0.25
CA LYS A 573 -6.10 40.99 0.10
C LYS A 573 -5.20 40.07 0.92
N ASN A 574 -5.81 39.23 1.75
CA ASN A 574 -5.11 38.29 2.62
C ASN A 574 -4.93 36.94 1.94
N TYR A 575 -3.80 36.29 2.23
CA TYR A 575 -3.42 34.99 1.72
C TYR A 575 -2.86 34.13 2.87
N ASP A 576 -3.42 32.93 3.03
CA ASP A 576 -2.89 31.92 3.95
C ASP A 576 -1.53 31.41 3.47
N LEU A 577 -0.59 31.28 4.41
CA LEU A 577 0.71 30.72 4.12
C LEU A 577 0.85 29.34 4.76
N LEU A 578 1.55 28.46 4.07
CA LEU A 578 2.04 27.21 4.64
C LEU A 578 3.28 27.52 5.45
N ALA A 579 3.09 28.07 6.64
CA ALA A 579 4.16 28.35 7.57
C ALA A 579 3.69 28.14 9.02
N THR A 580 4.65 27.92 9.91
CA THR A 580 4.38 27.71 11.34
C THR A 580 5.43 28.43 12.16
N PHE A 581 4.96 29.24 13.11
CA PHE A 581 5.81 29.90 14.09
C PHE A 581 5.55 29.27 15.45
N TYR A 582 6.62 28.84 16.10
CA TYR A 582 6.54 27.96 17.25
C TYR A 582 7.62 28.27 18.28
N LEU A 583 7.35 27.85 19.52
CA LEU A 583 8.34 27.78 20.59
C LEU A 583 8.86 26.36 20.66
N GLY A 584 10.17 26.15 20.52
CA GLY A 584 10.78 24.83 20.63
C GLY A 584 11.52 24.64 21.95
N PHE A 585 11.67 23.39 22.35
CA PHE A 585 12.45 22.98 23.52
C PHE A 585 13.77 22.34 23.10
N LYS A 586 14.87 22.70 23.75
CA LYS A 586 16.22 22.16 23.49
C LYS A 586 16.36 20.79 24.15
N LEU A 587 15.84 19.74 23.52
CA LEU A 587 15.70 18.40 24.08
C LEU A 587 17.00 17.58 24.21
N LYS A 588 18.14 18.09 23.73
CA LYS A 588 19.47 17.52 24.05
C LYS A 588 20.09 18.12 25.33
N ASN A 589 19.47 19.12 25.94
CA ASN A 589 19.94 19.70 27.20
C ASN A 589 19.49 18.86 28.40
N THR A 590 20.18 17.76 28.67
CA THR A 590 19.78 16.74 29.65
C THR A 590 19.72 17.22 31.10
N SER A 591 20.34 18.34 31.45
CA SER A 591 20.24 18.96 32.78
C SER A 591 18.99 19.83 32.95
N SER A 592 18.28 20.13 31.86
CA SER A 592 17.12 21.02 31.86
C SER A 592 15.86 20.32 32.39
N VAL A 593 15.14 20.98 33.30
CA VAL A 593 13.85 20.47 33.81
C VAL A 593 12.78 20.41 32.71
N TYR A 594 12.92 21.25 31.67
CA TYR A 594 11.98 21.35 30.54
C TYR A 594 12.06 20.13 29.59
N MET A 595 12.99 19.20 29.84
CA MET A 595 13.00 17.84 29.29
C MET A 595 11.78 17.00 29.69
N ARG A 596 11.08 17.36 30.78
CA ARG A 596 9.90 16.61 31.25
C ARG A 596 8.66 17.01 30.45
N LYS A 597 8.01 16.01 29.82
CA LYS A 597 6.80 16.17 29.01
C LYS A 597 5.68 16.91 29.75
N ASN A 598 5.48 16.68 31.04
CA ASN A 598 4.47 17.37 31.84
C ASN A 598 4.76 18.86 32.05
N ILE A 599 6.03 19.27 32.17
CA ILE A 599 6.39 20.70 32.23
C ILE A 599 6.12 21.35 30.88
N ARG A 600 6.49 20.70 29.78
CA ARG A 600 6.19 21.20 28.43
C ARG A 600 4.69 21.37 28.21
N LYS A 601 3.90 20.38 28.64
CA LYS A 601 2.43 20.43 28.62
C LYS A 601 1.86 21.58 29.45
N ALA A 602 2.44 21.84 30.63
CA ALA A 602 2.04 22.98 31.44
C ALA A 602 2.35 24.31 30.74
N ILE A 603 3.53 24.42 30.12
CA ILE A 603 3.94 25.58 29.32
C ILE A 603 3.00 25.76 28.12
N SER A 604 2.60 24.69 27.43
CA SER A 604 1.63 24.76 26.32
C SER A 604 0.30 25.38 26.76
N HIS A 605 -0.20 25.06 27.96
CA HIS A 605 -1.39 25.69 28.54
C HIS A 605 -1.14 27.13 29.02
N ALA A 606 0.11 27.53 29.26
CA ALA A 606 0.46 28.86 29.74
C ALA A 606 0.52 29.92 28.64
N ILE A 607 0.76 29.54 27.38
CA ILE A 607 0.95 30.51 26.27
C ILE A 607 -0.39 30.97 25.72
N ASN A 608 -0.64 32.29 25.74
CA ASN A 608 -1.84 32.90 25.21
C ASN A 608 -1.68 33.23 23.72
N LYS A 609 -1.94 32.22 22.87
CA LYS A 609 -1.81 32.35 21.41
C LYS A 609 -2.69 33.45 20.81
N ASP A 610 -3.92 33.62 21.31
CA ASP A 610 -4.86 34.62 20.78
C ASP A 610 -4.39 36.05 21.05
N ARG A 611 -3.85 36.29 22.24
CA ARG A 611 -3.26 37.59 22.61
C ARG A 611 -2.10 37.93 21.66
N ILE A 612 -1.19 36.97 21.47
CA ILE A 612 -0.05 37.10 20.57
C ILE A 612 -0.51 37.41 19.14
N ILE A 613 -1.47 36.65 18.60
CA ILE A 613 -1.99 36.85 17.24
C ILE A 613 -2.64 38.23 17.10
N LYS A 614 -3.50 38.62 18.05
CA LYS A 614 -4.22 39.89 18.00
C LYS A 614 -3.28 41.09 18.09
N GLU A 615 -2.33 41.06 19.01
CA GLU A 615 -1.48 42.21 19.33
C GLU A 615 -0.22 42.32 18.44
N LEU A 616 0.25 41.22 17.83
CA LEU A 616 1.40 41.27 16.90
C LEU A 616 1.01 41.17 15.43
N GLN A 617 0.04 40.32 15.08
CA GLN A 617 -0.29 40.05 13.68
C GLN A 617 -1.45 40.90 13.16
N GLY A 618 -2.25 41.50 14.05
CA GLY A 618 -3.32 42.41 13.64
C GLY A 618 -4.42 41.71 12.84
N GLY A 619 -4.60 40.40 13.06
CA GLY A 619 -5.53 39.55 12.31
C GLY A 619 -4.90 38.77 11.15
N LEU A 620 -3.62 38.99 10.83
CA LEU A 620 -2.88 38.26 9.78
C LEU A 620 -2.24 36.95 10.27
N ALA A 621 -2.97 36.18 11.06
CA ALA A 621 -2.56 34.83 11.43
C ALA A 621 -3.73 34.03 12.00
N SER A 622 -3.67 32.71 11.86
CA SER A 622 -4.55 31.76 12.52
C SER A 622 -3.83 31.03 13.65
N ARG A 623 -4.61 30.53 14.60
CA ARG A 623 -4.08 29.77 15.74
C ARG A 623 -3.54 28.42 15.26
N ALA A 624 -2.30 28.08 15.63
CA ALA A 624 -1.71 26.80 15.28
C ALA A 624 -2.02 25.74 16.34
N LYS A 625 -2.74 24.68 15.95
CA LYS A 625 -2.96 23.48 16.79
C LYS A 625 -1.86 22.43 16.62
N ALA A 626 -1.25 22.42 15.45
CA ALA A 626 -0.24 21.45 15.03
C ALA A 626 0.87 22.16 14.23
N VAL A 627 1.95 21.45 13.95
CA VAL A 627 3.10 22.02 13.22
C VAL A 627 2.74 22.20 11.76
N ILE A 628 2.06 21.21 11.14
CA ILE A 628 1.64 21.30 9.75
C ILE A 628 0.35 22.14 9.70
N PRO A 629 0.29 23.19 8.86
CA PRO A 629 -0.92 23.97 8.65
C PRO A 629 -2.08 23.12 8.11
N ALA A 630 -3.31 23.44 8.52
CA ALA A 630 -4.52 22.68 8.17
C ALA A 630 -4.79 22.57 6.66
N GLY A 631 -4.27 23.51 5.86
CA GLY A 631 -4.39 23.48 4.40
C GLY A 631 -3.62 22.33 3.73
N LEU A 632 -2.71 21.67 4.45
CA LEU A 632 -1.90 20.56 3.92
C LEU A 632 -2.27 19.22 4.56
N VAL A 633 -2.41 19.20 5.89
CA VAL A 633 -2.94 18.06 6.64
C VAL A 633 -3.93 18.60 7.66
N GLY A 634 -5.16 18.09 7.64
CA GLY A 634 -6.18 18.48 8.61
C GLY A 634 -5.70 18.26 10.06
N ASN A 635 -6.31 18.96 11.01
CA ASN A 635 -5.89 18.85 12.42
C ASN A 635 -7.08 18.75 13.41
N ASP A 636 -8.29 18.47 12.91
CA ASP A 636 -9.50 18.35 13.74
C ASP A 636 -9.43 17.20 14.75
N TYR A 637 -8.61 16.20 14.46
CA TYR A 637 -8.38 15.05 15.33
C TYR A 637 -7.39 15.31 16.48
N ILE A 638 -6.78 16.51 16.52
CA ILE A 638 -5.84 16.95 17.55
C ILE A 638 -6.58 17.81 18.57
N SER A 639 -6.54 17.38 19.83
CA SER A 639 -7.12 18.14 20.95
C SER A 639 -6.16 19.24 21.39
N GLU A 640 -6.55 20.51 21.28
CA GLU A 640 -5.67 21.63 21.59
C GLU A 640 -5.34 21.72 23.10
N TYR A 641 -4.10 22.13 23.41
CA TYR A 641 -3.74 22.61 24.75
C TYR A 641 -4.28 24.03 24.96
N GLU A 642 -5.55 24.15 25.34
CA GLU A 642 -6.21 25.44 25.54
C GLU A 642 -5.50 26.33 26.57
N TYR A 643 -5.45 27.64 26.35
CA TYR A 643 -4.86 28.58 27.30
C TYR A 643 -5.59 28.53 28.65
N ASN A 644 -4.88 28.09 29.70
CA ASN A 644 -5.40 27.97 31.05
C ASN A 644 -4.27 28.05 32.09
N VAL A 645 -4.09 29.25 32.64
CA VAL A 645 -3.07 29.56 33.66
C VAL A 645 -3.21 28.70 34.91
N ASN A 646 -4.44 28.40 35.35
CA ASN A 646 -4.68 27.61 36.56
C ASN A 646 -4.26 26.15 36.36
N LYS A 647 -4.63 25.56 35.22
CA LYS A 647 -4.24 24.19 34.84
C LYS A 647 -2.73 24.08 34.66
N ALA A 648 -2.08 25.07 34.04
CA ALA A 648 -0.63 25.13 33.94
C ALA A 648 0.02 25.12 35.34
N LYS A 649 -0.43 25.98 36.27
CA LYS A 649 0.06 25.99 37.66
C LYS A 649 -0.17 24.67 38.38
N GLU A 650 -1.31 24.02 38.17
CA GLU A 650 -1.61 22.72 38.76
C GLU A 650 -0.64 21.63 38.28
N LEU A 651 -0.40 21.56 36.96
CA LEU A 651 0.57 20.62 36.36
C LEU A 651 1.99 20.87 36.88
N LEU A 652 2.43 22.14 36.95
CA LEU A 652 3.74 22.49 37.49
C LEU A 652 3.90 22.12 38.97
N LYS A 653 2.85 22.30 39.79
CA LYS A 653 2.87 21.89 41.20
C LYS A 653 3.02 20.38 41.38
N LYS A 654 2.38 19.57 40.52
CA LYS A 654 2.48 18.10 40.55
C LYS A 654 3.89 17.59 40.29
N GLU A 655 4.69 18.31 39.50
CA GLU A 655 6.08 17.95 39.21
C GLU A 655 7.03 18.17 40.40
N ASN A 656 6.61 18.94 41.42
CA ASN A 656 7.39 19.25 42.62
C ASN A 656 8.80 19.82 42.33
N ILE A 657 8.89 20.72 41.34
CA ILE A 657 10.14 21.38 40.91
C ILE A 657 10.11 22.85 41.31
N SER A 658 11.25 23.36 41.77
CA SER A 658 11.46 24.77 42.08
C SER A 658 12.10 25.50 40.90
N PHE A 659 11.40 26.45 40.28
CA PHE A 659 11.89 27.29 39.17
C PHE A 659 12.76 28.46 39.65
N ARG A 660 13.75 28.19 40.52
CA ARG A 660 14.67 29.22 41.05
C ARG A 660 15.62 29.76 39.99
N GLU A 661 16.05 28.90 39.07
CA GLU A 661 16.79 29.32 37.89
C GLU A 661 15.84 29.74 36.78
N PRO A 662 16.13 30.85 36.06
CA PRO A 662 15.29 31.29 34.96
C PRO A 662 15.38 30.32 33.77
N LEU A 663 14.24 30.12 33.11
CA LEU A 663 14.17 29.51 31.79
C LEU A 663 14.99 30.34 30.80
N LYS A 664 16.02 29.75 30.19
CA LYS A 664 16.84 30.44 29.20
C LYS A 664 16.21 30.30 27.82
N ILE A 665 15.76 31.41 27.25
CA ILE A 665 15.22 31.46 25.89
C ILE A 665 16.31 31.96 24.94
N LEU A 666 16.76 31.09 24.04
CA LEU A 666 17.79 31.38 23.06
C LEU A 666 17.22 32.23 21.91
N CYS A 667 17.95 33.27 21.52
CA CYS A 667 17.56 34.24 20.50
C CYS A 667 18.69 34.39 19.46
N ALA A 668 18.37 34.29 18.17
CA ALA A 668 19.34 34.54 17.11
C ALA A 668 19.47 36.05 16.85
N ASN A 669 20.64 36.62 17.14
CA ASN A 669 21.05 38.03 16.99
C ASN A 669 20.25 39.07 17.80
N ASN A 670 18.93 38.91 17.98
CA ASN A 670 18.08 39.85 18.71
C ASN A 670 16.87 39.16 19.34
N VAL A 671 16.29 39.80 20.37
CA VAL A 671 15.03 39.34 20.99
C VAL A 671 13.85 39.73 20.10
N GLN A 672 13.12 38.74 19.61
CA GLN A 672 11.92 38.96 18.79
C GLN A 672 10.74 39.43 19.65
N ALA A 673 9.86 40.26 19.08
CA ALA A 673 8.76 40.90 19.82
C ALA A 673 7.82 39.90 20.53
N ILE A 674 7.57 38.75 19.90
CA ILE A 674 6.74 37.66 20.45
C ILE A 674 7.25 37.12 21.79
N LEU A 675 8.56 37.10 22.00
CA LEU A 675 9.16 36.51 23.19
C LEU A 675 8.83 37.32 24.46
N LYS A 676 8.51 38.61 24.34
CA LYS A 676 8.04 39.43 25.47
C LYS A 676 6.67 38.98 26.00
N TYR A 677 5.76 38.63 25.09
CA TYR A 677 4.45 38.08 25.48
C TYR A 677 4.60 36.71 26.14
N VAL A 678 5.50 35.88 25.60
CA VAL A 678 5.83 34.58 26.16
C VAL A 678 6.43 34.72 27.56
N GLU A 679 7.34 35.67 27.78
CA GLU A 679 7.89 35.97 29.11
C GLU A 679 6.80 36.37 30.11
N GLU A 680 5.85 37.23 29.71
CA GLU A 680 4.71 37.60 30.56
C GLU A 680 3.81 36.41 30.91
N ASP A 681 3.50 35.57 29.93
CA ASP A 681 2.69 34.36 30.08
C ASP A 681 3.35 33.35 31.04
N LEU A 682 4.66 33.14 30.89
CA LEU A 682 5.44 32.24 31.75
C LEU A 682 5.61 32.78 33.17
N LYS A 683 5.82 34.09 33.31
CA LYS A 683 5.83 34.76 34.61
C LYS A 683 4.50 34.59 35.35
N ALA A 684 3.37 34.63 34.64
CA ALA A 684 2.04 34.44 35.23
C ALA A 684 1.84 33.05 35.85
N VAL A 685 2.54 32.02 35.36
CA VAL A 685 2.55 30.66 35.92
C VAL A 685 3.72 30.38 36.89
N GLY A 686 4.58 31.37 37.12
CA GLY A 686 5.68 31.29 38.09
C GLY A 686 7.01 30.79 37.52
N ILE A 687 7.20 30.87 36.20
CA ILE A 687 8.47 30.52 35.53
C ILE A 687 9.17 31.83 35.13
N PRO A 688 10.28 32.23 35.80
CA PRO A 688 11.07 33.37 35.36
C PRO A 688 11.83 33.04 34.07
N CYS A 689 12.05 34.03 33.20
CA CYS A 689 12.74 33.86 31.93
C CYS A 689 13.99 34.75 31.82
N GLU A 690 14.97 34.30 31.04
CA GLU A 690 16.15 35.08 30.66
C GLU A 690 16.39 34.90 29.15
N PHE A 691 16.60 36.00 28.42
CA PHE A 691 16.95 35.93 26.99
C PHE A 691 18.46 35.80 26.80
N LYS A 692 18.88 34.78 26.03
CA LYS A 692 20.28 34.56 25.64
C LYS A 692 20.44 34.82 24.15
N ILE A 693 21.14 35.88 23.80
CA ILE A 693 21.40 36.26 22.40
C ILE A 693 22.69 35.60 21.93
N VAL A 694 22.63 34.91 20.79
CA VAL A 694 23.78 34.30 20.12
C VAL A 694 23.73 34.59 18.62
N GLU A 695 24.86 34.48 17.93
CA GLU A 695 24.90 34.61 16.47
C GLU A 695 24.07 33.51 15.78
N SER A 696 23.46 33.80 14.63
CA SER A 696 22.64 32.83 13.88
C SER A 696 23.34 31.49 13.60
N LYS A 697 24.64 31.50 13.31
CA LYS A 697 25.41 30.26 13.08
C LYS A 697 25.52 29.40 14.33
N VAL A 698 25.68 30.04 15.50
CA VAL A 698 25.72 29.36 16.79
C VAL A 698 24.33 28.88 17.19
N PHE A 699 23.28 29.66 16.91
CA PHE A 699 21.88 29.32 17.22
C PHE A 699 21.45 27.95 16.65
N ALA A 700 21.90 27.64 15.43
CA ALA A 700 21.60 26.39 14.73
C ALA A 700 22.61 25.25 15.00
N SER A 701 23.61 25.45 15.86
CA SER A 701 24.64 24.44 16.13
C SER A 701 24.31 23.55 17.33
N GLU A 702 25.02 22.44 17.47
CA GLU A 702 24.93 21.61 18.69
C GLU A 702 25.45 22.34 19.95
N GLU A 703 26.23 23.40 19.79
CA GLU A 703 26.69 24.19 20.92
C GLU A 703 25.53 24.94 21.60
N ALA A 704 24.50 25.32 20.82
CA ALA A 704 23.31 26.03 21.30
C ALA A 704 22.59 25.35 22.47
N TYR A 705 22.65 24.01 22.55
CA TYR A 705 21.99 23.25 23.62
C TYR A 705 22.57 23.55 25.01
N LYS A 706 23.79 24.09 25.10
CA LYS A 706 24.42 24.49 26.37
C LYS A 706 23.92 25.85 26.88
N TYR A 707 23.35 26.66 25.99
CA TYR A 707 23.06 28.07 26.25
C TYR A 707 21.57 28.36 26.50
N GLY A 708 20.66 27.46 26.13
CA GLY A 708 19.23 27.68 26.23
C GLY A 708 18.42 26.41 26.47
N ASP A 709 17.23 26.61 27.03
CA ASP A 709 16.21 25.59 27.29
C ASP A 709 15.10 25.62 26.23
N MET A 710 14.77 26.82 25.75
CA MET A 710 13.74 27.08 24.75
C MET A 710 14.25 28.03 23.68
N PHE A 711 13.55 28.07 22.55
CA PHE A 711 13.81 29.00 21.46
C PHE A 711 12.51 29.36 20.74
N TYR A 712 12.52 30.44 19.98
CA TYR A 712 11.45 30.75 19.02
C TYR A 712 11.99 30.63 17.59
N TYR A 713 11.19 30.02 16.72
CA TYR A 713 11.54 29.87 15.32
C TYR A 713 10.31 29.88 14.42
N GLY A 714 10.52 30.19 13.15
CA GLY A 714 9.51 30.15 12.11
C GLY A 714 9.99 29.29 10.96
N TRP A 715 9.08 28.48 10.42
CA TRP A 715 9.34 27.64 9.25
C TRP A 715 8.30 27.89 8.18
N TYR A 716 8.74 28.08 6.95
CA TYR A 716 7.89 28.12 5.76
C TYR A 716 8.05 26.80 5.04
N ALA A 717 6.96 26.24 4.54
CA ALA A 717 7.03 25.09 3.66
C ALA A 717 7.81 25.47 2.41
N ASP A 718 8.75 24.61 2.04
CA ASP A 718 9.45 24.75 0.77
C ASP A 718 8.60 24.24 -0.38
N THR A 719 7.81 23.19 -0.14
CA THR A 719 6.96 22.52 -1.14
C THR A 719 5.55 22.29 -0.59
N LEU A 720 4.59 21.98 -1.46
CA LEU A 720 3.24 21.54 -1.07
C LEU A 720 3.23 20.09 -0.58
N ASP A 721 4.19 19.71 0.27
CA ASP A 721 4.33 18.36 0.82
C ASP A 721 4.42 18.41 2.36
N PRO A 722 3.67 17.57 3.10
CA PRO A 722 3.78 17.55 4.55
C PRO A 722 5.20 17.23 5.05
N SER A 723 6.01 16.46 4.28
CA SER A 723 7.40 16.17 4.64
C SER A 723 8.26 17.44 4.72
N ALA A 724 7.90 18.52 4.01
CA ALA A 724 8.62 19.78 4.04
C ALA A 724 8.58 20.47 5.41
N PHE A 725 7.68 20.07 6.31
CA PHE A 725 7.72 20.46 7.72
C PHE A 725 8.44 19.41 8.57
N ILE A 726 8.10 18.13 8.38
CA ILE A 726 8.51 17.10 9.32
C ILE A 726 9.99 16.78 9.20
N GLU A 727 10.48 16.58 7.98
CA GLU A 727 11.85 16.15 7.73
C GLU A 727 12.87 17.22 8.15
N PRO A 728 12.74 18.51 7.79
CA PRO A 728 13.68 19.52 8.24
C PRO A 728 13.63 19.78 9.74
N LEU A 729 12.45 19.75 10.36
CA LEU A 729 12.27 20.18 11.75
C LEU A 729 12.49 19.06 12.79
N PHE A 730 12.36 17.79 12.40
CA PHE A 730 12.38 16.66 13.36
C PHE A 730 13.30 15.51 12.97
N SER A 731 13.89 15.48 11.76
CA SER A 731 14.86 14.43 11.42
C SER A 731 16.15 14.58 12.23
N PRO A 732 16.69 13.48 12.78
CA PRO A 732 18.02 13.48 13.39
C PRO A 732 19.08 13.95 12.39
N GLY A 733 19.97 14.85 12.82
CA GLY A 733 21.07 15.38 11.98
C GLY A 733 20.68 16.53 11.06
N SER A 734 19.39 16.88 10.93
CA SER A 734 18.97 18.10 10.23
C SER A 734 19.46 19.35 10.98
N VAL A 735 20.05 20.30 10.25
CA VAL A 735 20.47 21.61 10.80
C VAL A 735 19.29 22.45 11.29
N SER A 736 18.08 22.18 10.79
CA SER A 736 16.84 22.85 11.19
C SER A 736 16.10 22.13 12.32
N ASN A 737 16.55 20.94 12.75
CA ASN A 737 16.04 20.28 13.96
C ASN A 737 16.67 20.92 15.21
N LEU A 738 16.24 22.15 15.47
CA LEU A 738 16.72 22.98 16.57
C LEU A 738 16.32 22.44 17.94
N SER A 739 15.25 21.63 18.00
CA SER A 739 14.81 20.96 19.23
C SER A 739 15.71 19.78 19.59
N GLY A 740 16.39 19.18 18.61
CA GLY A 740 17.15 17.95 18.80
C GLY A 740 16.26 16.78 19.18
N TYR A 741 15.00 16.83 18.75
CA TYR A 741 14.04 15.76 18.95
C TYR A 741 14.46 14.56 18.10
N ASP A 742 14.39 13.37 18.70
CA ASP A 742 14.75 12.11 18.07
C ASP A 742 13.73 11.06 18.49
N ASN A 743 12.93 10.62 17.52
CA ASN A 743 11.91 9.59 17.71
C ASN A 743 11.95 8.64 16.52
N LYS A 744 12.31 7.38 16.78
CA LYS A 744 12.45 6.35 15.75
C LYS A 744 11.13 5.98 15.08
N GLU A 745 10.02 5.98 15.82
CA GLU A 745 8.69 5.70 15.28
C GLU A 745 8.27 6.80 14.31
N LEU A 746 8.46 8.07 14.69
CA LEU A 746 8.20 9.21 13.80
C LEU A 746 8.99 9.08 12.50
N MET A 747 10.29 8.74 12.58
CA MET A 747 11.13 8.59 11.39
C MET A 747 10.70 7.41 10.52
N SER A 748 10.29 6.29 11.12
CA SER A 748 9.74 5.15 10.39
C SER A 748 8.48 5.54 9.63
N LEU A 749 7.54 6.22 10.29
CA LEU A 749 6.29 6.70 9.68
C LEU A 749 6.56 7.73 8.58
N LEU A 750 7.54 8.62 8.76
CA LEU A 750 7.91 9.61 7.75
C LEU A 750 8.46 8.93 6.49
N ASN A 751 9.35 7.95 6.65
CA ASN A 751 9.91 7.21 5.53
C ASN A 751 8.82 6.41 4.80
N GLU A 752 7.93 5.73 5.53
CA GLU A 752 6.76 5.05 4.95
C GLU A 752 5.84 6.04 4.23
N ALA A 753 5.57 7.22 4.80
CA ALA A 753 4.72 8.24 4.17
C ALA A 753 5.32 8.79 2.88
N LYS A 754 6.65 8.92 2.78
CA LYS A 754 7.34 9.35 1.57
C LYS A 754 7.31 8.28 0.47
N SER A 755 7.38 6.99 0.82
CA SER A 755 7.32 5.87 -0.12
C SER A 755 5.92 5.36 -0.42
N THR A 756 4.90 5.85 0.28
CA THR A 756 3.50 5.43 0.09
C THR A 756 2.87 6.18 -1.08
N ALA A 757 2.57 5.44 -2.15
CA ALA A 757 1.84 5.92 -3.32
C ALA A 757 0.37 6.30 -3.04
N ASN A 758 -0.28 5.59 -2.10
CA ASN A 758 -1.70 5.79 -1.79
C ASN A 758 -1.92 7.09 -0.99
N PRO A 759 -2.65 8.09 -1.53
CA PRO A 759 -2.81 9.39 -0.88
C PRO A 759 -3.58 9.33 0.44
N ILE A 760 -4.51 8.38 0.59
CA ILE A 760 -5.32 8.21 1.81
C ILE A 760 -4.45 7.63 2.91
N LYS A 761 -3.72 6.55 2.62
CA LYS A 761 -2.76 5.94 3.56
C LYS A 761 -1.67 6.95 3.93
N ARG A 762 -1.12 7.65 2.94
CA ARG A 762 -0.10 8.69 3.12
C ARG A 762 -0.59 9.82 4.05
N LYS A 763 -1.81 10.32 3.84
CA LYS A 763 -2.43 11.30 4.73
C LYS A 763 -2.55 10.75 6.15
N ALA A 764 -3.07 9.54 6.34
CA ALA A 764 -3.22 8.91 7.65
C ALA A 764 -1.87 8.76 8.39
N LEU A 765 -0.78 8.44 7.69
CA LEU A 765 0.57 8.39 8.25
C LEU A 765 1.02 9.77 8.76
N TYR A 766 0.80 10.85 7.99
CA TYR A 766 1.06 12.20 8.49
C TYR A 766 0.16 12.60 9.65
N GLU A 767 -1.07 12.11 9.69
CA GLU A 767 -1.95 12.36 10.84
C GLU A 767 -1.38 11.75 12.13
N GLN A 768 -0.87 10.52 12.05
CA GLN A 768 -0.17 9.85 13.16
C GLN A 768 1.12 10.58 13.57
N ILE A 769 1.94 11.01 12.59
CA ILE A 769 3.15 11.81 12.87
C ILE A 769 2.78 13.08 13.65
N GLN A 770 1.74 13.80 13.25
CA GLN A 770 1.30 14.98 13.99
C GLN A 770 0.82 14.65 15.40
N ARG A 771 0.19 13.49 15.63
CA ARG A 771 -0.18 13.04 16.99
C ARG A 771 1.04 12.84 17.86
N ILE A 772 2.06 12.14 17.35
CA ILE A 772 3.32 11.91 18.09
C ILE A 772 3.95 13.25 18.49
N ILE A 773 4.10 14.18 17.53
CA ILE A 773 4.66 15.51 17.80
C ILE A 773 3.80 16.27 18.83
N HIS A 774 2.48 16.25 18.65
CA HIS A 774 1.57 16.94 19.56
C HIS A 774 1.59 16.37 20.98
N GLU A 775 1.70 15.06 21.12
CA GLU A 775 1.77 14.39 22.41
C GLU A 775 3.12 14.61 23.08
N ASP A 776 4.23 14.51 22.35
CA ASP A 776 5.57 14.68 22.92
C ASP A 776 5.95 16.13 23.16
N ILE A 777 5.31 17.07 22.47
CA ILE A 777 5.51 18.52 22.59
C ILE A 777 7.00 18.89 22.47
N PRO A 778 7.73 18.47 21.42
CA PRO A 778 9.07 19.01 21.19
C PRO A 778 9.01 20.50 20.82
N VAL A 779 7.86 20.94 20.33
CA VAL A 779 7.54 22.33 20.01
C VAL A 779 6.10 22.65 20.41
N ILE A 780 5.82 23.94 20.61
CA ILE A 780 4.49 24.51 20.81
C ILE A 780 4.20 25.37 19.58
N PRO A 781 3.40 24.88 18.62
CA PRO A 781 2.91 25.70 17.53
C PRO A 781 2.10 26.87 18.10
N VAL A 782 2.46 28.10 17.72
CA VAL A 782 1.79 29.31 18.20
C VAL A 782 0.81 29.81 17.15
N LEU A 783 1.28 30.02 15.91
CA LEU A 783 0.47 30.58 14.84
C LEU A 783 0.90 30.08 13.46
N HIS A 784 -0.07 30.08 12.53
CA HIS A 784 0.15 30.01 11.09
C HIS A 784 -0.11 31.40 10.51
N PRO A 785 0.89 32.05 9.88
CA PRO A 785 0.76 33.42 9.42
C PRO A 785 -0.10 33.54 8.16
N GLN A 786 -0.67 34.71 7.96
CA GLN A 786 -1.19 35.17 6.69
C GLN A 786 -0.34 36.36 6.24
N ASN A 787 -0.13 36.52 4.95
CA ASN A 787 0.35 37.79 4.41
C ASN A 787 -0.79 38.47 3.67
N ALA A 788 -0.71 39.78 3.51
CA ALA A 788 -1.60 40.50 2.63
C ALA A 788 -0.83 41.33 1.60
N VAL A 789 -1.49 41.62 0.49
CA VAL A 789 -1.01 42.57 -0.52
C VAL A 789 -1.93 43.76 -0.54
N CYS A 790 -1.36 44.96 -0.56
CA CYS A 790 -2.07 46.18 -0.92
C CYS A 790 -1.43 46.76 -2.18
N SER A 791 -2.22 47.37 -3.05
CA SER A 791 -1.72 47.97 -4.30
C SER A 791 -2.46 49.24 -4.66
N LYS A 792 -1.88 50.03 -5.56
CA LYS A 792 -2.62 51.09 -6.27
C LYS A 792 -3.79 50.47 -7.04
N GLU A 793 -4.82 51.29 -7.29
CA GLU A 793 -6.06 50.83 -7.94
C GLU A 793 -5.85 50.33 -9.37
N ASN A 794 -4.85 50.86 -10.08
CA ASN A 794 -4.51 50.45 -11.43
C ASN A 794 -3.58 49.23 -11.51
N ILE A 795 -3.27 48.59 -10.37
CA ILE A 795 -2.47 47.38 -10.32
C ILE A 795 -3.36 46.19 -9.99
N PHE A 796 -3.33 45.18 -10.86
CA PHE A 796 -4.19 44.02 -10.79
C PHE A 796 -3.40 42.71 -10.71
N ASN A 797 -4.09 41.68 -10.24
CA ASN A 797 -3.62 40.29 -10.22
C ASN A 797 -2.34 40.00 -9.42
N ILE A 798 -2.03 40.83 -8.42
CA ILE A 798 -0.97 40.48 -7.46
C ILE A 798 -1.49 39.42 -6.49
N ARG A 799 -0.80 38.28 -6.44
CA ARG A 799 -1.11 37.13 -5.57
C ARG A 799 0.14 36.68 -4.82
N ILE A 800 -0.07 36.20 -3.60
CA ILE A 800 0.97 35.50 -2.83
C ILE A 800 0.57 34.03 -2.78
N SER A 801 1.48 33.15 -3.19
CA SER A 801 1.25 31.72 -3.07
C SER A 801 1.28 31.27 -1.60
N PRO A 802 0.71 30.11 -1.25
CA PRO A 802 0.86 29.53 0.07
C PRO A 802 2.33 29.31 0.49
N LEU A 803 3.24 29.13 -0.48
CA LEU A 803 4.69 29.07 -0.27
C LEU A 803 5.34 30.46 -0.15
N ALA A 804 4.53 31.50 0.03
CA ALA A 804 4.90 32.89 0.14
C ALA A 804 5.61 33.46 -1.11
N MET A 805 5.43 32.87 -2.30
CA MET A 805 6.01 33.35 -3.56
C MET A 805 5.13 34.39 -4.25
N VAL A 806 5.74 35.25 -5.06
CA VAL A 806 5.02 36.22 -5.92
C VAL A 806 5.54 36.08 -7.34
N LYS A 807 4.61 35.91 -8.29
CA LYS A 807 4.91 35.89 -9.72
C LYS A 807 4.65 37.26 -10.33
N TYR A 808 5.69 37.89 -10.81
CA TYR A 808 5.62 39.25 -11.33
C TYR A 808 5.10 39.31 -12.77
N ASP A 809 5.26 38.23 -13.53
CA ASP A 809 4.82 38.11 -14.91
C ASP A 809 3.31 38.20 -15.07
N ASN A 810 2.57 37.87 -14.02
CA ASN A 810 1.11 37.91 -13.94
C ASN A 810 0.54 39.26 -13.49
N ILE A 811 1.38 40.23 -13.09
CA ILE A 811 0.93 41.53 -12.56
C ILE A 811 0.64 42.50 -13.70
N ILE A 812 -0.58 43.02 -13.72
CA ILE A 812 -1.04 43.96 -14.74
C ILE A 812 -1.04 45.37 -14.14
N LYS A 813 -0.51 46.34 -14.90
CA LYS A 813 -0.59 47.77 -14.60
C LYS A 813 -1.28 48.47 -15.75
N GLU A 814 -2.44 49.07 -15.45
CA GLU A 814 -3.27 49.82 -16.42
C GLU A 814 -2.97 51.33 -16.40
#